data_AF-A0AB74CQH8-F1
#
_entry.id   AF-A0AB74CQH8-F1
#
_cell.length_a   1.000
_cell.length_b   1.000
_cell.length_c   1.000
_cell.angle_alpha   90.00
_cell.angle_beta   90.00
_cell.angle_gamma   90.00
#
_symmetry.space_group_name_H-M   'P 1'
#
loop_
_entity.id
_entity.type
_entity.pdbx_description
1 polymer ?
#
loop_
_entity_poly.entity_id
_entity_poly.type
_entity_poly.pdbx_seq_one_letter_code
_entity_poly.pdbx_strand_id
1 'polypeptide(L)'
;MEGIMENKIHCTTGRVFTLVLFLFLLLFARGTAVQALEKVDPSQIRENNNLVLYHDSDSLRNIEVTGINGFKILDEYSTKKQKVLAWPEVKDLKSTSKIVAHYQKVGTYLGKEIDCDVTFSNFVAHAGVNQDGLAKTINGKKYYNYLLFDKNIYRGFFMQSINVMNVKLDFKYSGSKTKVALSEPQPEINSKMRLMRAAGIELNDTFLSIYSLNGQYQQRVSWYNDNNESVGERNIDMREFVGYEKMGSLPYFVTTDTACAEYKAPALSTNNLTSKVVGGRAEKAYSSNDHFTDVVGADTYHRSGVTYTLQGASPTFMIGANTNSMMFSFDTALLWTPQPSKPTKEVFNKANTEEAAHNIDKKVIPQGSDVYYHIHQKFDALTVNTMNKYKSFKITDTFDSKNFDMVSDGKNYDGALWYVEANGTWKKADTGGKLTVSGNTVTYTASDSFLDNAANYGRDYILQLHMKAKNDAKGIAPNVATVTFNNDPNKGTQKTNTVENYFSLKPNKKVEQDGKDVDGRNDGKKGTPTAPLNAGSEVQYLVIQKWHTKGVDIASDHYKQFSIQDPVEARLTYKEGSARVIDMSTGKDITSEGTLTYDSNLRTLKWEASADFLSKNLLDGREIQLIFTAKTPLQSEKNIDNQAVAAVENVSNKTNVVTIGVDPNLPQVIVPRTGSTHLVTILVVSLVLLVLATLSYVALKFN
;
A
#
# COMPACT_ATOMS: atom_id res chain seq x y z
N MET A 1 -74.24 -28.30 59.54
CA MET A 1 -74.19 -29.65 58.96
C MET A 1 -73.02 -29.68 58.00
N GLU A 2 -72.18 -30.68 58.17
CA GLU A 2 -70.92 -30.96 57.47
C GLU A 2 -71.07 -31.02 55.94
N GLY A 3 -69.94 -30.88 55.22
CA GLY A 3 -69.82 -31.43 53.87
C GLY A 3 -68.81 -30.73 52.97
N ILE A 4 -67.55 -31.17 53.02
CA ILE A 4 -66.48 -30.88 52.06
C ILE A 4 -66.66 -31.76 50.82
N MET A 5 -66.47 -31.21 49.61
CA MET A 5 -65.75 -31.93 48.53
C MET A 5 -65.26 -30.95 47.44
N GLU A 6 -63.94 -30.98 47.22
CA GLU A 6 -63.24 -30.32 46.11
C GLU A 6 -63.73 -30.83 44.75
N ASN A 7 -63.73 -29.95 43.74
CA ASN A 7 -63.42 -30.38 42.38
C ASN A 7 -62.58 -29.31 41.67
N LYS A 8 -61.27 -29.58 41.60
CA LYS A 8 -60.35 -28.96 40.64
C LYS A 8 -60.79 -29.37 39.24
N ILE A 9 -60.82 -28.45 38.28
CA ILE A 9 -60.34 -28.62 36.90
C ILE A 9 -60.48 -27.29 36.11
N HIS A 10 -59.40 -26.97 35.39
CA HIS A 10 -59.26 -26.01 34.28
C HIS A 10 -59.21 -24.50 34.54
N CYS A 11 -58.03 -24.05 34.98
CA CYS A 11 -57.48 -22.73 34.63
C CYS A 11 -56.33 -22.89 33.62
N THR A 12 -56.57 -23.57 32.48
CA THR A 12 -55.54 -23.79 31.45
C THR A 12 -56.00 -23.53 30.01
N THR A 13 -57.28 -23.22 29.77
CA THR A 13 -57.80 -23.03 28.41
C THR A 13 -57.79 -21.55 27.97
N GLY A 14 -57.99 -20.61 28.90
CA GLY A 14 -58.02 -19.17 28.58
C GLY A 14 -56.66 -18.58 28.21
N ARG A 15 -55.57 -19.06 28.83
CA ARG A 15 -54.20 -18.59 28.51
C ARG A 15 -53.68 -19.14 27.19
N VAL A 16 -54.03 -20.38 26.81
CA VAL A 16 -53.61 -20.97 25.53
C VAL A 16 -54.37 -20.33 24.36
N PHE A 17 -55.67 -20.07 24.49
CA PHE A 17 -56.42 -19.38 23.43
C PHE A 17 -55.95 -17.94 23.23
N THR A 18 -55.63 -17.23 24.31
CA THR A 18 -55.09 -15.87 24.21
C THR A 18 -53.67 -15.88 23.63
N LEU A 19 -52.81 -16.84 24.01
CA LEU A 19 -51.47 -16.95 23.43
C LEU A 19 -51.48 -17.36 21.96
N VAL A 20 -52.38 -18.27 21.55
CA VAL A 20 -52.52 -18.72 20.16
C VAL A 20 -53.12 -17.62 19.29
N LEU A 21 -54.09 -16.84 19.79
CA LEU A 21 -54.63 -15.68 19.08
C LEU A 21 -53.58 -14.55 18.98
N PHE A 22 -52.76 -14.33 20.01
CA PHE A 22 -51.64 -13.38 19.98
C PHE A 22 -50.51 -13.87 19.06
N LEU A 23 -50.22 -15.18 19.02
CA LEU A 23 -49.26 -15.76 18.07
C LEU A 23 -49.78 -15.68 16.63
N PHE A 24 -51.06 -15.93 16.39
CA PHE A 24 -51.68 -15.78 15.07
C PHE A 24 -51.70 -14.32 14.63
N LEU A 25 -52.00 -13.37 15.52
CA LEU A 25 -51.91 -11.93 15.22
C LEU A 25 -50.46 -11.48 15.01
N LEU A 26 -49.47 -12.03 15.72
CA LEU A 26 -48.04 -11.76 15.49
C LEU A 26 -47.50 -12.41 14.20
N LEU A 27 -48.02 -13.58 13.83
CA LEU A 27 -47.66 -14.30 12.59
C LEU A 27 -48.32 -13.68 11.35
N PHE A 28 -49.54 -13.13 11.47
CA PHE A 28 -50.23 -12.44 10.37
C PHE A 28 -50.00 -10.92 10.33
N ALA A 29 -49.56 -10.28 11.42
CA ALA A 29 -49.08 -8.88 11.39
C ALA A 29 -47.63 -8.76 10.88
N ARG A 30 -46.92 -9.88 10.68
CA ARG A 30 -45.73 -9.94 9.81
C ARG A 30 -46.09 -10.05 8.33
N GLY A 31 -47.18 -9.41 7.91
CA GLY A 31 -47.19 -8.84 6.57
C GLY A 31 -46.07 -7.81 6.54
N THR A 32 -44.89 -8.23 6.09
CA THR A 32 -43.76 -7.34 5.80
C THR A 32 -44.25 -6.37 4.74
N ALA A 33 -44.75 -5.21 5.18
CA ALA A 33 -44.68 -4.04 4.35
C ALA A 33 -43.19 -3.83 4.11
N VAL A 34 -42.70 -4.26 2.95
CA VAL A 34 -41.35 -3.98 2.47
C VAL A 34 -41.26 -2.45 2.48
N GLN A 35 -40.59 -1.88 3.48
CA GLN A 35 -40.37 -0.45 3.53
C GLN A 35 -39.46 -0.11 2.37
N ALA A 36 -39.96 0.76 1.49
CA ALA A 36 -39.49 1.01 0.14
C ALA A 36 -38.12 1.68 0.02
N LEU A 37 -37.29 1.76 1.06
CA LEU A 37 -36.01 2.46 0.99
C LEU A 37 -35.17 2.16 2.25
N GLU A 38 -34.45 1.03 2.30
CA GLU A 38 -33.50 0.78 3.37
C GLU A 38 -32.14 1.44 3.05
N LYS A 39 -31.65 2.27 3.98
CA LYS A 39 -30.28 2.82 3.92
C LYS A 39 -29.34 1.74 4.45
N VAL A 40 -28.62 1.06 3.56
CA VAL A 40 -27.66 0.01 3.91
C VAL A 40 -26.24 0.48 3.62
N ASP A 41 -25.28 0.04 4.47
CA ASP A 41 -23.85 0.24 4.23
C ASP A 41 -23.45 -0.50 2.94
N PRO A 42 -23.05 0.25 1.90
CA PRO A 42 -22.71 -0.32 0.61
C PRO A 42 -21.66 -1.43 0.59
N SER A 43 -20.68 -1.38 1.50
CA SER A 43 -19.55 -2.30 1.47
C SER A 43 -19.95 -3.72 1.87
N GLN A 44 -20.95 -3.86 2.75
CA GLN A 44 -21.44 -5.17 3.21
C GLN A 44 -22.11 -5.96 2.07
N ILE A 45 -22.77 -5.26 1.14
CA ILE A 45 -23.42 -5.87 -0.03
C ILE A 45 -22.36 -6.36 -1.04
N ARG A 46 -21.30 -5.57 -1.28
CA ARG A 46 -20.26 -5.89 -2.28
C ARG A 46 -19.42 -7.11 -1.88
N GLU A 47 -18.92 -7.16 -0.65
CA GLU A 47 -18.00 -8.22 -0.21
C GLU A 47 -18.64 -9.61 -0.22
N ASN A 48 -19.98 -9.67 -0.18
CA ASN A 48 -20.75 -10.90 -0.07
C ASN A 48 -21.65 -11.18 -1.28
N ASN A 49 -21.54 -10.40 -2.36
CA ASN A 49 -22.38 -10.62 -3.55
C ASN A 49 -21.89 -11.84 -4.35
N ASN A 50 -22.79 -12.78 -4.60
CA ASN A 50 -22.47 -13.99 -5.36
C ASN A 50 -22.30 -13.75 -6.86
N LEU A 51 -22.82 -12.65 -7.39
CA LEU A 51 -22.67 -12.24 -8.78
C LEU A 51 -21.59 -11.15 -8.88
N VAL A 52 -20.67 -11.28 -9.82
CA VAL A 52 -19.63 -10.29 -10.14
C VAL A 52 -19.60 -10.09 -11.66
N LEU A 53 -19.83 -8.88 -12.17
CA LEU A 53 -19.76 -8.56 -13.60
C LEU A 53 -18.39 -7.95 -13.95
N TYR A 54 -17.89 -8.23 -15.16
CA TYR A 54 -16.66 -7.65 -15.67
C TYR A 54 -16.92 -6.31 -16.35
N HIS A 55 -16.14 -5.29 -15.98
CA HIS A 55 -16.30 -3.92 -16.52
C HIS A 55 -15.60 -3.72 -17.88
N ASP A 56 -14.50 -4.44 -18.13
CA ASP A 56 -13.63 -4.25 -19.30
C ASP A 56 -13.70 -5.38 -20.35
N SER A 57 -14.72 -6.25 -20.28
CA SER A 57 -14.86 -7.34 -21.25
C SER A 57 -15.38 -6.86 -22.61
N ASP A 58 -14.88 -7.45 -23.70
CA ASP A 58 -15.53 -7.41 -25.02
C ASP A 58 -16.41 -8.66 -25.13
N SER A 59 -17.63 -8.62 -24.60
CA SER A 59 -18.50 -9.79 -24.38
C SER A 59 -19.63 -9.93 -25.39
N LEU A 60 -20.09 -8.88 -26.07
CA LEU A 60 -21.15 -8.96 -27.08
C LEU A 60 -20.73 -9.87 -28.26
N ARG A 61 -21.61 -10.80 -28.65
CA ARG A 61 -21.33 -11.78 -29.73
C ARG A 61 -22.35 -11.73 -30.85
N ASN A 62 -23.63 -11.73 -30.51
CA ASN A 62 -24.71 -11.84 -31.49
C ASN A 62 -25.94 -11.06 -31.03
N ILE A 63 -26.76 -10.65 -31.99
CA ILE A 63 -28.07 -10.04 -31.75
C ILE A 63 -29.10 -10.77 -32.60
N GLU A 64 -30.09 -11.37 -31.96
CA GLU A 64 -31.24 -11.99 -32.61
C GLU A 64 -32.45 -11.06 -32.55
N VAL A 65 -33.17 -10.91 -33.66
CA VAL A 65 -34.32 -10.00 -33.77
C VAL A 65 -35.50 -10.76 -34.32
N THR A 66 -36.66 -10.64 -33.67
CA THR A 66 -37.92 -11.25 -34.09
C THR A 66 -39.02 -10.20 -34.09
N GLY A 67 -39.85 -10.19 -35.14
CA GLY A 67 -41.06 -9.37 -35.18
C GLY A 67 -40.83 -7.87 -35.40
N ILE A 68 -39.70 -7.46 -35.99
CA ILE A 68 -39.44 -6.09 -36.45
C ILE A 68 -39.23 -6.14 -37.97
N ASN A 69 -39.94 -5.32 -38.73
CA ASN A 69 -39.83 -5.29 -40.19
C ASN A 69 -38.77 -4.28 -40.63
N GLY A 70 -37.97 -4.63 -41.65
CA GLY A 70 -37.04 -3.69 -42.29
C GLY A 70 -35.86 -3.22 -41.41
N PHE A 71 -35.58 -3.93 -40.31
CA PHE A 71 -34.49 -3.59 -39.40
C PHE A 71 -33.10 -3.77 -40.04
N LYS A 72 -32.11 -3.10 -39.47
CA LYS A 72 -30.69 -3.28 -39.78
C LYS A 72 -29.88 -3.36 -38.49
N ILE A 73 -28.91 -4.27 -38.45
CA ILE A 73 -27.87 -4.31 -37.41
C ILE A 73 -26.58 -3.79 -38.02
N LEU A 74 -25.97 -2.81 -37.37
CA LEU A 74 -24.73 -2.18 -37.81
C LEU A 74 -23.67 -2.18 -36.72
N ASP A 75 -22.41 -2.14 -37.13
CA ASP A 75 -21.32 -1.72 -36.25
C ASP A 75 -21.39 -0.22 -36.00
N GLU A 76 -21.18 0.19 -34.76
CA GLU A 76 -21.08 1.60 -34.38
C GLU A 76 -19.69 1.94 -33.85
N TYR A 77 -19.20 3.12 -34.25
CA TYR A 77 -17.83 3.59 -34.11
C TYR A 77 -16.78 2.67 -34.78
N SER A 78 -15.62 3.24 -35.13
CA SER A 78 -14.56 2.58 -35.92
C SER A 78 -13.91 1.36 -35.25
N THR A 79 -14.28 1.02 -34.01
CA THR A 79 -13.66 -0.02 -33.19
C THR A 79 -14.32 -1.40 -33.27
N LYS A 80 -15.40 -1.60 -34.06
CA LYS A 80 -16.11 -2.89 -34.28
C LYS A 80 -16.69 -3.57 -33.02
N LYS A 81 -16.88 -2.83 -31.92
CA LYS A 81 -17.23 -3.41 -30.61
C LYS A 81 -18.63 -3.05 -30.09
N GLN A 82 -19.31 -2.08 -30.71
CA GLN A 82 -20.68 -1.69 -30.40
C GLN A 82 -21.59 -2.02 -31.58
N LYS A 83 -22.84 -2.38 -31.29
CA LYS A 83 -23.82 -2.73 -32.32
C LYS A 83 -25.07 -1.87 -32.17
N VAL A 84 -25.63 -1.44 -33.29
CA VAL A 84 -26.90 -0.73 -33.33
C VAL A 84 -27.91 -1.50 -34.13
N LEU A 85 -29.06 -1.78 -33.51
CA LEU A 85 -30.27 -2.20 -34.20
C LEU A 85 -31.10 -0.97 -34.52
N ALA A 86 -31.30 -0.66 -35.80
CA ALA A 86 -32.11 0.46 -36.26
C ALA A 86 -33.34 -0.04 -37.05
N TRP A 87 -34.47 0.65 -36.91
CA TRP A 87 -35.70 0.34 -37.67
C TRP A 87 -36.41 1.60 -38.21
N PRO A 88 -37.17 1.48 -39.31
CA PRO A 88 -37.65 2.63 -40.08
C PRO A 88 -38.74 3.44 -39.39
N GLU A 89 -39.80 2.79 -38.92
CA GLU A 89 -40.96 3.47 -38.34
C GLU A 89 -41.21 3.01 -36.91
N VAL A 90 -41.64 3.94 -36.04
CA VAL A 90 -41.97 3.66 -34.62
C VAL A 90 -42.93 2.46 -34.50
N LYS A 91 -43.92 2.35 -35.41
CA LYS A 91 -44.93 1.28 -35.45
C LYS A 91 -44.38 -0.12 -35.78
N ASP A 92 -43.16 -0.20 -36.34
CA ASP A 92 -42.53 -1.49 -36.66
C ASP A 92 -42.04 -2.20 -35.40
N LEU A 93 -41.86 -1.47 -34.30
CA LEU A 93 -41.61 -2.03 -32.98
C LEU A 93 -42.95 -2.34 -32.30
N LYS A 94 -43.27 -3.63 -32.18
CA LYS A 94 -44.54 -4.13 -31.62
C LYS A 94 -44.31 -4.64 -30.20
N SER A 95 -45.38 -4.73 -29.41
CA SER A 95 -45.33 -5.38 -28.10
C SER A 95 -44.87 -6.84 -28.17
N THR A 96 -45.12 -7.52 -29.30
CA THR A 96 -44.67 -8.89 -29.59
C THR A 96 -43.27 -8.99 -30.18
N SER A 97 -42.63 -7.87 -30.52
CA SER A 97 -41.24 -7.87 -30.99
C SER A 97 -40.32 -8.34 -29.87
N LYS A 98 -39.23 -9.02 -30.25
CA LYS A 98 -38.23 -9.55 -29.33
C LYS A 98 -36.83 -9.30 -29.88
N ILE A 99 -35.94 -8.82 -29.03
CA ILE A 99 -34.52 -8.68 -29.36
C ILE A 99 -33.72 -9.42 -28.29
N VAL A 100 -32.74 -10.24 -28.69
CA VAL A 100 -31.85 -10.96 -27.76
C VAL A 100 -30.41 -10.59 -28.08
N ALA A 101 -29.72 -9.96 -27.14
CA ALA A 101 -28.29 -9.71 -27.23
C ALA A 101 -27.53 -10.78 -26.42
N HIS A 102 -26.62 -11.48 -27.09
CA HIS A 102 -25.84 -12.58 -26.51
C HIS A 102 -24.47 -12.08 -26.07
N TYR A 103 -24.20 -12.17 -24.77
CA TYR A 103 -22.92 -11.80 -24.18
C TYR A 103 -22.22 -13.02 -23.58
N GLN A 104 -20.93 -13.17 -23.87
CA GLN A 104 -20.10 -14.24 -23.33
C GLN A 104 -19.08 -13.70 -22.33
N LYS A 105 -18.76 -14.48 -21.29
CA LYS A 105 -17.80 -14.12 -20.25
C LYS A 105 -18.13 -12.76 -19.65
N VAL A 106 -19.37 -12.62 -19.18
CA VAL A 106 -19.87 -11.37 -18.61
C VAL A 106 -19.41 -11.17 -17.18
N GLY A 107 -18.94 -12.21 -16.51
CA GLY A 107 -18.60 -12.16 -15.10
C GLY A 107 -18.46 -13.54 -14.46
N THR A 108 -18.63 -13.60 -13.15
CA THR A 108 -18.71 -14.85 -12.38
C THR A 108 -19.95 -14.91 -11.49
N TYR A 109 -20.46 -16.11 -11.26
CA TYR A 109 -21.40 -16.42 -10.18
C TYR A 109 -20.78 -17.49 -9.28
N LEU A 110 -20.64 -17.20 -7.98
CA LEU A 110 -19.97 -18.06 -6.99
C LEU A 110 -18.52 -18.43 -7.35
N GLY A 111 -17.87 -17.56 -8.12
CA GLY A 111 -16.52 -17.75 -8.67
C GLY A 111 -16.44 -18.60 -9.95
N LYS A 112 -17.56 -19.04 -10.53
CA LYS A 112 -17.61 -19.71 -11.85
C LYS A 112 -17.96 -18.72 -12.95
N GLU A 113 -17.26 -18.76 -14.09
CA GLU A 113 -17.50 -17.87 -15.24
C GLU A 113 -18.92 -18.04 -15.82
N ILE A 114 -19.55 -16.93 -16.20
CA ILE A 114 -20.93 -16.89 -16.71
C ILE A 114 -21.06 -16.10 -18.02
N ASP A 115 -22.01 -16.53 -18.85
CA ASP A 115 -22.54 -15.84 -20.03
C ASP A 115 -23.93 -15.24 -19.70
N CYS A 116 -24.41 -14.29 -20.50
CA CYS A 116 -25.73 -13.68 -20.31
C CYS A 116 -26.44 -13.42 -21.65
N ASP A 117 -27.67 -13.91 -21.77
CA ASP A 117 -28.59 -13.48 -22.82
C ASP A 117 -29.48 -12.35 -22.27
N VAL A 118 -29.41 -11.17 -22.88
CA VAL A 118 -30.26 -10.03 -22.53
C VAL A 118 -31.41 -9.96 -23.52
N THR A 119 -32.63 -10.25 -23.04
CA THR A 119 -33.85 -10.23 -23.85
C THR A 119 -34.63 -8.94 -23.62
N PHE A 120 -34.89 -8.22 -24.71
CA PHE A 120 -35.74 -7.03 -24.76
C PHE A 120 -37.09 -7.40 -25.38
N SER A 121 -38.19 -7.02 -24.72
CA SER A 121 -39.56 -7.40 -25.12
C SER A 121 -40.62 -6.45 -24.57
N ASN A 122 -41.91 -6.66 -24.90
CA ASN A 122 -43.02 -5.85 -24.40
C ASN A 122 -42.82 -4.35 -24.61
N PHE A 123 -42.38 -3.99 -25.82
CA PHE A 123 -42.09 -2.61 -26.19
C PHE A 123 -43.36 -1.77 -26.21
N VAL A 124 -43.28 -0.61 -25.58
CA VAL A 124 -44.23 0.50 -25.70
C VAL A 124 -43.46 1.61 -26.40
N ALA A 125 -43.88 1.97 -27.60
CA ALA A 125 -43.18 2.96 -28.40
C ALA A 125 -43.44 4.38 -27.88
N HIS A 126 -42.48 5.29 -28.06
CA HIS A 126 -42.64 6.71 -27.75
C HIS A 126 -42.93 7.50 -29.04
N ALA A 127 -43.74 8.57 -28.97
CA ALA A 127 -44.00 9.43 -30.13
C ALA A 127 -42.66 10.00 -30.66
N GLY A 128 -42.27 9.59 -31.86
CA GLY A 128 -40.90 9.68 -32.35
C GLY A 128 -40.40 11.12 -32.53
N VAL A 129 -39.07 11.27 -32.46
CA VAL A 129 -38.39 12.51 -32.81
C VAL A 129 -38.00 12.46 -34.27
N ASN A 130 -38.77 13.13 -35.13
CA ASN A 130 -38.40 13.35 -36.53
C ASN A 130 -37.45 14.56 -36.67
N GLN A 131 -36.39 14.61 -35.85
CA GLN A 131 -35.37 15.67 -35.95
C GLN A 131 -34.19 15.15 -36.77
N ASP A 132 -33.89 15.85 -37.87
CA ASP A 132 -32.83 15.46 -38.81
C ASP A 132 -31.45 15.28 -38.17
N GLY A 133 -31.15 16.02 -37.09
CA GLY A 133 -29.89 15.90 -36.35
C GLY A 133 -29.75 14.64 -35.49
N LEU A 134 -30.84 13.89 -35.25
CA LEU A 134 -30.85 12.67 -34.43
C LEU A 134 -31.02 11.40 -35.29
N ALA A 135 -31.03 11.55 -36.63
CA ALA A 135 -31.22 10.46 -37.56
C ALA A 135 -29.90 9.77 -37.88
N LYS A 136 -29.88 8.43 -37.84
CA LYS A 136 -28.78 7.64 -38.40
C LYS A 136 -29.03 7.39 -39.88
N THR A 137 -28.18 7.92 -40.76
CA THR A 137 -28.31 7.71 -42.21
C THR A 137 -27.56 6.47 -42.64
N ILE A 138 -28.27 5.50 -43.22
CA ILE A 138 -27.72 4.22 -43.68
C ILE A 138 -28.09 4.08 -45.17
N ASN A 139 -27.08 4.05 -46.05
CA ASN A 139 -27.27 3.98 -47.51
C ASN A 139 -28.29 5.00 -48.05
N GLY A 140 -28.23 6.24 -47.55
CA GLY A 140 -29.15 7.33 -47.93
C GLY A 140 -30.53 7.28 -47.27
N LYS A 141 -30.87 6.22 -46.50
CA LYS A 141 -32.11 6.14 -45.72
C LYS A 141 -31.87 6.57 -44.28
N LYS A 142 -32.72 7.47 -43.77
CA LYS A 142 -32.67 7.92 -42.38
C LYS A 142 -33.42 6.96 -41.44
N TYR A 143 -32.80 6.64 -40.31
CA TYR A 143 -33.37 5.83 -39.23
C TYR A 143 -33.39 6.65 -37.95
N TYR A 144 -34.57 6.87 -37.39
CA TYR A 144 -34.78 7.69 -36.19
C TYR A 144 -35.04 6.85 -34.93
N ASN A 145 -35.09 5.53 -35.08
CA ASN A 145 -35.41 4.60 -34.01
C ASN A 145 -34.30 3.55 -33.94
N TYR A 146 -33.67 3.42 -32.79
CA TYR A 146 -32.61 2.46 -32.60
C TYR A 146 -32.40 2.03 -31.14
N LEU A 147 -31.79 0.86 -30.99
CA LEU A 147 -31.28 0.31 -29.75
C LEU A 147 -29.80 -0.02 -29.96
N LEU A 148 -28.95 0.65 -29.21
CA LEU A 148 -27.50 0.50 -29.20
C LEU A 148 -27.12 -0.45 -28.07
N PHE A 149 -26.33 -1.46 -28.40
CA PHE A 149 -25.76 -2.44 -27.48
C PHE A 149 -24.26 -2.18 -27.37
N ASP A 150 -23.80 -1.90 -26.16
CA ASP A 150 -22.37 -1.74 -25.92
C ASP A 150 -21.68 -3.11 -25.90
N LYS A 151 -20.35 -3.09 -25.87
CA LYS A 151 -19.50 -4.28 -25.90
C LYS A 151 -19.70 -5.22 -24.72
N ASN A 152 -20.29 -4.73 -23.62
CA ASN A 152 -20.62 -5.52 -22.44
C ASN A 152 -21.83 -4.97 -21.69
N ILE A 153 -22.45 -5.82 -20.87
CA ILE A 153 -23.65 -5.48 -20.09
C ILE A 153 -23.40 -4.39 -19.03
N TYR A 154 -22.15 -4.20 -18.59
CA TYR A 154 -21.78 -3.14 -17.66
C TYR A 154 -21.90 -1.75 -18.28
N ARG A 155 -21.44 -1.59 -19.52
CA ARG A 155 -21.64 -0.35 -20.27
C ARG A 155 -23.08 -0.18 -20.76
N GLY A 156 -23.80 -1.29 -20.88
CA GLY A 156 -25.24 -1.31 -20.99
C GLY A 156 -25.76 -1.05 -22.39
N PHE A 157 -26.87 -0.30 -22.49
CA PHE A 157 -27.54 -0.02 -23.75
C PHE A 157 -28.12 1.39 -23.80
N PHE A 158 -28.22 1.94 -25.01
CA PHE A 158 -28.89 3.21 -25.29
C PHE A 158 -30.10 2.96 -26.18
N MET A 159 -31.26 3.53 -25.84
CA MET A 159 -32.48 3.38 -26.64
C MET A 159 -33.01 4.73 -27.11
N GLN A 160 -33.62 4.73 -28.28
CA GLN A 160 -34.34 5.85 -28.86
C GLN A 160 -35.73 5.45 -29.35
N SER A 161 -36.72 6.32 -29.13
CA SER A 161 -38.14 6.12 -29.50
C SER A 161 -38.85 4.95 -28.81
N ILE A 162 -38.34 4.52 -27.65
CA ILE A 162 -38.96 3.50 -26.78
C ILE A 162 -39.36 4.19 -25.48
N ASN A 163 -40.64 4.11 -25.11
CA ASN A 163 -41.14 4.63 -23.83
C ASN A 163 -40.83 3.63 -22.72
N VAL A 164 -41.19 2.35 -22.93
CA VAL A 164 -41.00 1.27 -21.95
C VAL A 164 -40.67 -0.04 -22.65
N MET A 165 -39.83 -0.87 -22.03
CA MET A 165 -39.60 -2.25 -22.43
C MET A 165 -39.29 -3.13 -21.22
N ASN A 166 -39.46 -4.44 -21.40
CA ASN A 166 -38.92 -5.43 -20.46
C ASN A 166 -37.52 -5.84 -20.87
N VAL A 167 -36.61 -5.86 -19.91
CA VAL A 167 -35.26 -6.37 -20.03
C VAL A 167 -35.10 -7.56 -19.10
N LYS A 168 -34.93 -8.74 -19.67
CA LYS A 168 -34.77 -10.00 -18.94
C LYS A 168 -33.33 -10.50 -19.10
N LEU A 169 -32.71 -10.87 -17.97
CA LEU A 169 -31.34 -11.37 -17.94
C LEU A 169 -31.35 -12.88 -17.72
N ASP A 170 -30.86 -13.66 -18.68
CA ASP A 170 -30.74 -15.11 -18.60
C ASP A 170 -29.25 -15.49 -18.47
N PHE A 171 -28.79 -15.76 -17.26
CA PHE A 171 -27.40 -16.15 -16.99
C PHE A 171 -27.18 -17.66 -17.19
N LYS A 172 -26.02 -18.05 -17.73
CA LYS A 172 -25.61 -19.45 -17.90
C LYS A 172 -24.15 -19.61 -17.51
N TYR A 173 -23.74 -20.77 -16.99
CA TYR A 173 -22.31 -21.03 -16.79
C TYR A 173 -21.61 -21.13 -18.15
N SER A 174 -20.53 -20.38 -18.34
CA SER A 174 -19.84 -20.28 -19.63
C SER A 174 -19.41 -21.65 -20.15
N GLY A 175 -19.59 -21.87 -21.45
CA GLY A 175 -19.32 -23.17 -22.07
C GLY A 175 -20.36 -24.27 -21.75
N SER A 176 -21.45 -23.95 -21.04
CA SER A 176 -22.53 -24.87 -20.73
C SER A 176 -23.91 -24.33 -21.18
N LYS A 177 -24.91 -25.23 -21.25
CA LYS A 177 -26.32 -24.85 -21.41
C LYS A 177 -27.03 -24.63 -20.06
N THR A 178 -26.33 -24.82 -18.95
CA THR A 178 -26.90 -24.79 -17.61
C THR A 178 -27.18 -23.35 -17.19
N LYS A 179 -28.45 -23.04 -16.93
CA LYS A 179 -28.86 -21.75 -16.41
C LYS A 179 -28.39 -21.56 -14.97
N VAL A 180 -28.05 -20.32 -14.63
CA VAL A 180 -27.77 -19.91 -13.26
C VAL A 180 -29.09 -19.53 -12.59
N ALA A 181 -29.45 -20.21 -11.50
CA ALA A 181 -30.56 -19.78 -10.64
C ALA A 181 -30.01 -18.90 -9.53
N LEU A 182 -30.26 -17.60 -9.62
CA LEU A 182 -29.77 -16.61 -8.67
C LEU A 182 -30.48 -16.76 -7.32
N SER A 183 -29.70 -16.71 -6.23
CA SER A 183 -30.19 -16.77 -4.84
C SER A 183 -30.92 -18.07 -4.47
N GLU A 184 -30.80 -19.14 -5.25
CA GLU A 184 -31.26 -20.49 -4.88
C GLU A 184 -30.08 -21.37 -4.43
N PRO A 185 -30.20 -22.13 -3.34
CA PRO A 185 -29.13 -23.02 -2.86
C PRO A 185 -28.89 -24.15 -3.87
N GLN A 186 -27.88 -23.98 -4.72
CA GLN A 186 -27.36 -25.04 -5.58
C GLN A 186 -26.67 -26.12 -4.72
N PRO A 187 -26.67 -27.40 -5.12
CA PRO A 187 -26.00 -28.47 -4.37
C PRO A 187 -24.51 -28.20 -4.08
N GLU A 188 -23.84 -27.54 -5.02
CA GLU A 188 -22.43 -27.13 -4.95
C GLU A 188 -22.21 -25.95 -3.99
N ILE A 189 -23.25 -25.12 -3.77
CA ILE A 189 -23.27 -24.03 -2.78
C ILE A 189 -23.24 -24.65 -1.38
N ASN A 190 -24.01 -25.70 -1.10
CA ASN A 190 -24.08 -26.28 0.25
C ASN A 190 -22.74 -26.81 0.78
N SER A 191 -21.89 -27.40 -0.09
CA SER A 191 -20.56 -27.87 0.30
C SER A 191 -19.55 -26.73 0.52
N LYS A 192 -19.59 -25.69 -0.32
CA LYS A 192 -18.68 -24.53 -0.21
C LYS A 192 -19.10 -23.60 0.95
N MET A 193 -20.41 -23.44 1.16
CA MET A 193 -21.01 -22.72 2.28
C MET A 193 -20.67 -23.32 3.63
N ARG A 194 -20.50 -24.65 3.75
CA ARG A 194 -20.03 -25.28 5.00
C ARG A 194 -18.64 -24.80 5.40
N LEU A 195 -17.72 -24.72 4.43
CA LEU A 195 -16.36 -24.25 4.66
C LEU A 195 -16.30 -22.73 4.90
N MET A 196 -17.14 -21.95 4.21
CA MET A 196 -17.16 -20.48 4.32
C MET A 196 -17.94 -19.97 5.55
N ARG A 197 -19.00 -20.66 5.99
CA ARG A 197 -19.68 -20.39 7.28
C ARG A 197 -18.78 -20.70 8.47
N ALA A 198 -17.93 -21.72 8.37
CA ALA A 198 -16.91 -22.01 9.39
C ALA A 198 -15.86 -20.89 9.51
N ALA A 199 -15.75 -20.02 8.50
CA ALA A 199 -14.94 -18.81 8.50
C ALA A 199 -15.74 -17.51 8.80
N GLY A 200 -17.01 -17.62 9.18
CA GLY A 200 -17.83 -16.48 9.62
C GLY A 200 -18.54 -15.68 8.51
N ILE A 201 -18.66 -16.20 7.29
CA ILE A 201 -19.23 -15.47 6.14
C ILE A 201 -20.67 -15.95 5.86
N GLU A 202 -21.64 -15.04 5.91
CA GLU A 202 -23.05 -15.29 5.55
C GLU A 202 -23.36 -14.80 4.13
N LEU A 203 -23.50 -15.74 3.17
CA LEU A 203 -23.86 -15.47 1.77
C LEU A 203 -25.34 -15.80 1.55
N ASN A 204 -26.25 -14.85 1.75
CA ASN A 204 -27.69 -15.14 1.61
C ASN A 204 -28.41 -14.41 0.48
N ASP A 205 -27.79 -13.45 -0.23
CA ASP A 205 -28.45 -12.70 -1.30
C ASP A 205 -27.54 -12.45 -2.52
N THR A 206 -28.15 -12.41 -3.71
CA THR A 206 -27.50 -11.96 -4.95
C THR A 206 -28.04 -10.60 -5.32
N PHE A 207 -27.17 -9.63 -5.62
CA PHE A 207 -27.57 -8.25 -5.88
C PHE A 207 -27.16 -7.80 -7.29
N LEU A 208 -27.99 -6.94 -7.89
CA LEU A 208 -27.69 -6.26 -9.15
C LEU A 208 -28.14 -4.80 -9.08
N SER A 209 -27.22 -3.90 -9.41
CA SER A 209 -27.46 -2.48 -9.54
C SER A 209 -27.80 -2.14 -10.98
N ILE A 210 -28.80 -1.29 -11.16
CA ILE A 210 -29.18 -0.72 -12.45
C ILE A 210 -29.04 0.79 -12.34
N TYR A 211 -28.29 1.38 -13.26
CA TYR A 211 -28.07 2.84 -13.32
C TYR A 211 -28.67 3.43 -14.57
N SER A 212 -29.12 4.67 -14.45
CA SER A 212 -29.42 5.55 -15.57
C SER A 212 -28.55 6.81 -15.50
N LEU A 213 -28.23 7.38 -16.66
CA LEU A 213 -27.22 8.44 -16.80
C LEU A 213 -27.79 9.85 -16.95
N ASN A 214 -29.09 10.03 -17.17
CA ASN A 214 -29.72 11.34 -17.40
C ASN A 214 -30.71 11.76 -16.30
N GLY A 215 -30.46 11.36 -15.05
CA GLY A 215 -31.42 11.41 -13.94
C GLY A 215 -31.95 12.79 -13.51
N GLN A 216 -31.59 13.92 -14.12
CA GLN A 216 -32.00 15.24 -13.64
C GLN A 216 -32.33 16.25 -14.73
N TYR A 217 -33.62 16.44 -15.05
CA TYR A 217 -34.10 17.66 -15.71
C TYR A 217 -35.64 17.74 -15.65
N GLN A 218 -36.17 18.87 -15.19
CA GLN A 218 -37.59 19.20 -15.28
C GLN A 218 -37.98 19.53 -16.72
N GLN A 219 -39.17 19.11 -17.15
CA GLN A 219 -39.85 19.71 -18.30
C GLN A 219 -41.33 19.86 -17.98
N ARG A 220 -41.91 21.04 -18.25
CA ARG A 220 -43.36 21.24 -18.18
C ARG A 220 -44.01 20.49 -19.33
N VAL A 221 -44.88 19.52 -19.01
CA VAL A 221 -45.67 18.81 -20.02
C VAL A 221 -47.11 19.33 -19.95
N SER A 222 -47.50 20.08 -20.97
CA SER A 222 -48.90 20.35 -21.29
C SER A 222 -49.41 19.16 -22.09
N TRP A 223 -50.52 18.54 -21.68
CA TRP A 223 -51.17 17.55 -22.54
C TRP A 223 -52.28 18.20 -23.34
N TYR A 224 -52.47 17.69 -24.55
CA TYR A 224 -53.45 18.18 -25.48
C TYR A 224 -54.52 17.11 -25.73
N ASN A 225 -55.78 17.51 -25.85
CA ASN A 225 -56.84 16.59 -26.28
C ASN A 225 -56.66 16.20 -27.77
N ASP A 226 -57.53 15.33 -28.28
CA ASP A 226 -57.49 14.89 -29.68
C ASP A 226 -57.66 16.04 -30.71
N ASN A 227 -58.03 17.24 -30.26
CA ASN A 227 -58.12 18.48 -31.05
C ASN A 227 -56.88 19.38 -30.89
N ASN A 228 -55.83 18.89 -30.24
CA ASN A 228 -54.59 19.61 -29.98
C ASN A 228 -54.78 20.86 -29.07
N GLU A 229 -55.77 20.85 -28.18
CA GLU A 229 -56.03 21.90 -27.19
C GLU A 229 -55.48 21.49 -25.81
N SER A 230 -54.79 22.40 -25.11
CA SER A 230 -54.15 22.11 -23.82
C SER A 230 -55.23 21.86 -22.75
N VAL A 231 -55.38 20.62 -22.29
CA VAL A 231 -56.40 20.21 -21.30
C VAL A 231 -55.84 20.00 -19.89
N GLY A 232 -54.62 20.45 -19.62
CA GLY A 232 -54.04 20.47 -18.28
C GLY A 232 -52.51 20.46 -18.27
N GLU A 233 -51.96 20.90 -17.14
CA GLU A 233 -50.52 20.86 -16.86
C GLU A 233 -50.27 19.90 -15.70
N ARG A 234 -49.28 19.01 -15.82
CA ARG A 234 -48.81 18.19 -14.70
C ARG A 234 -47.29 18.14 -14.68
N ASN A 235 -46.73 18.30 -13.48
CA ASN A 235 -45.35 17.91 -13.21
C ASN A 235 -45.29 16.38 -13.16
N ILE A 236 -44.93 15.74 -14.26
CA ILE A 236 -44.63 14.29 -14.27
C ILE A 236 -43.11 14.15 -14.20
N ASP A 237 -42.65 13.87 -12.99
CA ASP A 237 -41.25 13.96 -12.57
C ASP A 237 -40.54 12.61 -12.72
N MET A 238 -40.42 12.09 -13.95
CA MET A 238 -39.61 10.90 -14.21
C MET A 238 -39.05 10.96 -15.63
N ARG A 239 -37.75 11.26 -15.79
CA ARG A 239 -37.07 11.00 -17.06
C ARG A 239 -36.88 9.50 -17.18
N GLU A 240 -35.91 8.89 -16.54
CA GLU A 240 -35.61 7.45 -16.62
C GLU A 240 -36.08 6.69 -15.37
N PHE A 241 -36.54 5.44 -15.54
CA PHE A 241 -37.00 4.60 -14.44
C PHE A 241 -36.78 3.11 -14.66
N VAL A 242 -36.76 2.38 -13.55
CA VAL A 242 -36.66 0.92 -13.53
C VAL A 242 -37.58 0.32 -12.47
N GLY A 243 -38.20 -0.80 -12.79
CA GLY A 243 -38.93 -1.65 -11.85
C GLY A 243 -38.51 -3.10 -12.02
N TYR A 244 -38.57 -3.88 -10.96
CA TYR A 244 -38.26 -5.31 -10.99
C TYR A 244 -39.53 -6.12 -10.70
N GLU A 245 -39.74 -7.24 -11.40
CA GLU A 245 -40.95 -8.06 -11.26
C GLU A 245 -41.19 -8.56 -9.82
N LYS A 246 -40.12 -8.72 -9.02
CA LYS A 246 -40.19 -9.11 -7.60
C LYS A 246 -39.97 -7.96 -6.62
N MET A 247 -40.01 -6.71 -7.07
CA MET A 247 -39.80 -5.53 -6.23
C MET A 247 -40.84 -5.38 -5.11
N GLY A 248 -42.02 -5.99 -5.25
CA GLY A 248 -43.04 -6.02 -4.20
C GLY A 248 -42.78 -7.05 -3.09
N SER A 249 -41.87 -8.00 -3.31
CA SER A 249 -41.59 -9.12 -2.40
C SER A 249 -40.12 -9.19 -1.94
N LEU A 250 -39.22 -8.50 -2.63
CA LEU A 250 -37.79 -8.47 -2.32
C LEU A 250 -37.35 -7.03 -2.05
N PRO A 251 -36.38 -6.84 -1.14
CA PRO A 251 -35.86 -5.51 -0.85
C PRO A 251 -35.08 -4.95 -2.04
N TYR A 252 -34.99 -3.63 -2.09
CA TYR A 252 -34.15 -2.89 -3.00
C TYR A 252 -33.57 -1.67 -2.27
N PHE A 253 -32.44 -1.17 -2.76
CA PHE A 253 -31.61 -0.20 -2.07
C PHE A 253 -31.23 0.95 -3.01
N VAL A 254 -31.19 2.16 -2.47
CA VAL A 254 -30.67 3.35 -3.15
C VAL A 254 -29.71 4.06 -2.19
N THR A 255 -28.67 4.70 -2.72
CA THR A 255 -27.71 5.41 -1.86
C THR A 255 -28.29 6.73 -1.37
N THR A 256 -27.81 7.23 -0.24
CA THR A 256 -28.25 8.51 0.33
C THR A 256 -27.88 9.72 -0.53
N ASP A 257 -26.89 9.59 -1.41
CA ASP A 257 -26.46 10.60 -2.39
C ASP A 257 -27.14 10.45 -3.76
N THR A 258 -27.97 9.42 -3.97
CA THR A 258 -28.84 9.34 -5.15
C THR A 258 -30.10 10.18 -4.96
N ALA A 259 -30.40 11.02 -5.95
CA ALA A 259 -31.70 11.67 -6.07
C ALA A 259 -32.68 10.69 -6.73
N CYS A 260 -33.12 9.65 -6.01
CA CYS A 260 -34.08 8.65 -6.48
C CYS A 260 -35.32 8.60 -5.58
N ALA A 261 -36.48 8.27 -6.14
CA ALA A 261 -37.70 8.01 -5.38
C ALA A 261 -38.52 6.85 -5.99
N GLU A 262 -39.37 6.23 -5.16
CA GLU A 262 -40.37 5.25 -5.62
C GLU A 262 -41.58 5.99 -6.21
N TYR A 263 -42.05 5.52 -7.35
CA TYR A 263 -43.24 6.02 -8.04
C TYR A 263 -44.15 4.86 -8.46
N LYS A 264 -45.41 5.18 -8.75
CA LYS A 264 -46.31 4.24 -9.46
C LYS A 264 -45.82 4.08 -10.90
N ALA A 265 -45.85 2.86 -11.42
CA ALA A 265 -45.54 2.61 -12.82
C ALA A 265 -46.44 3.50 -13.74
N PRO A 266 -45.91 4.09 -14.82
CA PRO A 266 -46.66 5.01 -15.66
C PRO A 266 -47.95 4.39 -16.21
N ALA A 267 -49.09 5.07 -16.02
CA ALA A 267 -50.41 4.60 -16.45
C ALA A 267 -50.54 4.38 -17.98
N LEU A 268 -49.63 4.95 -18.77
CA LEU A 268 -49.60 4.85 -20.23
C LEU A 268 -48.92 3.57 -20.75
N SER A 269 -48.29 2.76 -19.90
CA SER A 269 -47.69 1.51 -20.37
C SER A 269 -48.74 0.39 -20.39
N THR A 270 -48.99 -0.22 -21.55
CA THR A 270 -49.64 -1.55 -21.65
C THR A 270 -48.79 -2.67 -21.02
N ASN A 271 -47.67 -2.32 -20.38
CA ASN A 271 -46.73 -3.20 -19.72
C ASN A 271 -47.08 -3.30 -18.23
N ASN A 272 -47.47 -4.49 -17.78
CA ASN A 272 -47.94 -4.74 -16.42
C ASN A 272 -46.94 -5.54 -15.57
N LEU A 273 -45.64 -5.49 -15.87
CA LEU A 273 -44.64 -6.30 -15.15
C LEU A 273 -44.61 -6.00 -13.64
N THR A 274 -44.74 -4.73 -13.25
CA THR A 274 -44.79 -4.29 -11.85
C THR A 274 -45.62 -3.01 -11.74
N SER A 275 -46.26 -2.80 -10.59
CA SER A 275 -47.04 -1.59 -10.28
C SER A 275 -46.18 -0.45 -9.72
N LYS A 276 -44.91 -0.72 -9.42
CA LYS A 276 -43.95 0.21 -8.79
C LYS A 276 -42.64 0.27 -9.55
N VAL A 277 -42.07 1.47 -9.64
CA VAL A 277 -40.79 1.76 -10.28
C VAL A 277 -39.99 2.74 -9.40
N VAL A 278 -38.68 2.73 -9.54
CA VAL A 278 -37.77 3.73 -8.97
C VAL A 278 -37.18 4.55 -10.12
N GLY A 279 -37.16 5.86 -9.96
CA GLY A 279 -36.62 6.79 -10.94
C GLY A 279 -35.98 8.01 -10.29
N GLY A 280 -35.36 8.86 -11.10
CA GLY A 280 -34.77 10.12 -10.63
C GLY A 280 -35.79 11.02 -9.92
N ARG A 281 -35.34 11.76 -8.92
CA ARG A 281 -36.08 12.76 -8.14
C ARG A 281 -35.49 14.13 -8.44
N ALA A 282 -36.31 15.11 -8.82
CA ALA A 282 -35.85 16.48 -8.93
C ALA A 282 -35.75 17.12 -7.54
N GLU A 283 -34.54 17.23 -6.98
CA GLU A 283 -34.33 18.04 -5.78
C GLU A 283 -34.15 19.50 -6.18
N LYS A 284 -35.16 20.35 -5.92
CA LYS A 284 -35.20 21.80 -6.21
C LYS A 284 -35.21 22.19 -7.69
N ALA A 285 -35.90 23.29 -7.97
CA ALA A 285 -35.87 23.98 -9.25
C ALA A 285 -34.47 24.55 -9.49
N TYR A 286 -33.54 23.74 -9.99
CA TYR A 286 -32.29 24.25 -10.54
C TYR A 286 -32.64 25.02 -11.82
N SER A 287 -32.49 26.34 -11.78
CA SER A 287 -32.62 27.22 -12.95
C SER A 287 -31.53 26.93 -13.96
N SER A 288 -31.88 27.08 -15.24
CA SER A 288 -31.22 26.73 -16.51
C SER A 288 -29.68 26.91 -16.68
N ASN A 289 -28.90 27.33 -15.68
CA ASN A 289 -27.54 27.85 -15.87
C ASN A 289 -26.40 27.23 -15.01
N ASP A 290 -26.64 26.37 -14.01
CA ASP A 290 -25.56 25.79 -13.15
C ASP A 290 -25.51 24.24 -13.19
N HIS A 291 -25.85 23.65 -14.33
CA HIS A 291 -26.31 22.27 -14.39
C HIS A 291 -25.22 21.20 -14.43
N PHE A 292 -25.45 20.14 -13.66
CA PHE A 292 -25.00 18.76 -13.88
C PHE A 292 -23.99 18.61 -15.03
N THR A 293 -22.72 18.52 -14.66
CA THR A 293 -21.67 18.15 -15.61
C THR A 293 -21.67 16.63 -15.79
N ASP A 294 -22.09 16.15 -16.97
CA ASP A 294 -22.04 14.74 -17.37
C ASP A 294 -20.59 14.30 -17.67
N VAL A 295 -19.73 14.44 -16.66
CA VAL A 295 -18.32 14.06 -16.70
C VAL A 295 -17.97 13.38 -15.38
N VAL A 296 -17.39 12.19 -15.48
CA VAL A 296 -16.97 11.41 -14.32
C VAL A 296 -15.96 12.22 -13.50
N GLY A 297 -16.17 12.25 -12.18
CA GLY A 297 -15.33 13.02 -11.26
C GLY A 297 -15.67 14.52 -11.18
N ALA A 298 -16.77 14.97 -11.80
CA ALA A 298 -17.31 16.30 -11.53
C ALA A 298 -18.09 16.32 -10.21
N ASP A 299 -18.01 17.42 -9.45
CA ASP A 299 -18.68 17.56 -8.15
C ASP A 299 -20.21 17.48 -8.24
N THR A 300 -20.77 17.78 -9.42
CA THR A 300 -22.21 17.76 -9.71
C THR A 300 -22.67 16.46 -10.39
N TYR A 301 -21.76 15.50 -10.63
CA TYR A 301 -22.12 14.25 -11.29
C TYR A 301 -22.74 13.28 -10.29
N HIS A 302 -24.05 13.06 -10.40
CA HIS A 302 -24.80 12.11 -9.59
C HIS A 302 -25.32 10.97 -10.47
N ARG A 303 -25.02 9.70 -10.14
CA ARG A 303 -25.68 8.55 -10.77
C ARG A 303 -27.02 8.30 -10.09
N SER A 304 -28.10 8.15 -10.86
CA SER A 304 -29.37 7.60 -10.38
C SER A 304 -29.33 6.09 -10.51
N GLY A 305 -29.12 5.39 -9.41
CA GLY A 305 -28.99 3.94 -9.37
C GLY A 305 -29.91 3.31 -8.32
N VAL A 306 -30.34 2.09 -8.58
CA VAL A 306 -31.05 1.24 -7.63
C VAL A 306 -30.47 -0.16 -7.65
N THR A 307 -30.28 -0.74 -6.47
CA THR A 307 -29.77 -2.09 -6.29
C THR A 307 -30.91 -3.01 -5.88
N TYR A 308 -31.15 -4.06 -6.66
CA TYR A 308 -32.17 -5.06 -6.41
C TYR A 308 -31.58 -6.34 -5.84
N THR A 309 -32.24 -6.93 -4.84
CA THR A 309 -32.04 -8.33 -4.51
C THR A 309 -32.66 -9.20 -5.61
N LEU A 310 -31.83 -10.00 -6.27
CA LEU A 310 -32.26 -10.88 -7.36
C LEU A 310 -32.63 -12.26 -6.86
N GLN A 311 -33.55 -12.93 -7.56
CA GLN A 311 -33.92 -14.31 -7.26
C GLN A 311 -34.49 -15.01 -8.48
N GLY A 312 -34.10 -16.28 -8.68
CA GLY A 312 -34.57 -17.14 -9.77
C GLY A 312 -33.63 -17.11 -10.99
N ALA A 313 -34.04 -17.78 -12.07
CA ALA A 313 -33.17 -18.01 -13.23
C ALA A 313 -33.19 -16.92 -14.30
N SER A 314 -34.19 -16.03 -14.29
CA SER A 314 -34.43 -15.07 -15.37
C SER A 314 -35.02 -13.75 -14.85
N PRO A 315 -34.30 -13.00 -13.99
CA PRO A 315 -34.80 -11.74 -13.46
C PRO A 315 -35.21 -10.78 -14.60
N THR A 316 -36.44 -10.27 -14.52
CA THR A 316 -37.02 -9.37 -15.52
C THR A 316 -37.27 -7.98 -14.93
N PHE A 317 -36.78 -6.96 -15.63
CA PHE A 317 -36.93 -5.55 -15.28
C PHE A 317 -37.81 -4.82 -16.28
N MET A 318 -38.64 -3.91 -15.80
CA MET A 318 -39.33 -2.90 -16.60
C MET A 318 -38.41 -1.68 -16.63
N ILE A 319 -37.95 -1.27 -17.81
CA ILE A 319 -37.07 -0.11 -17.99
C ILE A 319 -37.74 0.85 -18.96
N GLY A 320 -37.72 2.14 -18.66
CA GLY A 320 -38.31 3.15 -19.54
C GLY A 320 -37.92 4.57 -19.22
N ALA A 321 -38.38 5.49 -20.07
CA ALA A 321 -38.36 6.91 -19.80
C ALA A 321 -39.51 7.64 -20.49
N ASN A 322 -39.88 8.79 -19.94
CA ASN A 322 -40.79 9.73 -20.59
C ASN A 322 -40.07 10.65 -21.61
N THR A 323 -38.83 10.32 -21.98
CA THR A 323 -38.00 11.05 -22.95
C THR A 323 -37.68 10.18 -24.15
N ASN A 324 -37.25 10.80 -25.24
CA ASN A 324 -37.02 10.10 -26.50
C ASN A 324 -35.71 9.31 -26.59
N SER A 325 -34.77 9.56 -25.68
CA SER A 325 -33.44 8.94 -25.66
C SER A 325 -32.97 8.74 -24.22
N MET A 326 -32.33 7.60 -23.94
CA MET A 326 -31.88 7.23 -22.59
C MET A 326 -30.82 6.12 -22.61
N MET A 327 -30.03 6.03 -21.53
CA MET A 327 -28.98 5.01 -21.37
C MET A 327 -29.08 4.31 -20.00
N PHE A 328 -29.01 2.98 -20.01
CA PHE A 328 -29.01 2.15 -18.81
C PHE A 328 -27.80 1.22 -18.78
N SER A 329 -27.31 0.93 -17.58
CA SER A 329 -26.19 0.00 -17.32
C SER A 329 -26.50 -0.95 -16.16
N PHE A 330 -25.85 -2.11 -16.16
CA PHE A 330 -25.99 -3.13 -15.10
C PHE A 330 -24.66 -3.36 -14.40
N ASP A 331 -24.67 -3.43 -13.08
CA ASP A 331 -23.45 -3.75 -12.32
C ASP A 331 -23.76 -4.64 -11.13
N THR A 332 -22.75 -5.34 -10.66
CA THR A 332 -22.85 -6.13 -9.43
C THR A 332 -22.54 -5.27 -8.24
N ALA A 333 -23.62 -4.77 -7.63
CA ALA A 333 -23.64 -4.05 -6.37
C ALA A 333 -22.58 -2.93 -6.29
N LEU A 334 -22.97 -1.71 -6.63
CA LEU A 334 -22.29 -0.55 -6.07
C LEU A 334 -23.28 0.50 -5.59
N LEU A 335 -23.78 0.28 -4.37
CA LEU A 335 -23.85 1.42 -3.47
C LEU A 335 -22.36 1.83 -3.25
N TRP A 336 -21.98 3.11 -3.25
CA TRP A 336 -20.57 3.51 -3.43
C TRP A 336 -19.82 3.75 -2.12
N THR A 337 -18.75 2.99 -1.86
CA THR A 337 -17.47 3.44 -1.27
C THR A 337 -16.39 2.37 -1.55
N PRO A 338 -15.55 2.49 -2.60
CA PRO A 338 -14.35 1.65 -2.67
C PRO A 338 -13.52 1.86 -1.41
N GLN A 339 -13.05 0.77 -0.79
CA GLN A 339 -11.88 0.88 0.07
C GLN A 339 -10.69 1.19 -0.85
N PRO A 340 -9.93 2.27 -0.62
CA PRO A 340 -8.70 2.50 -1.34
C PRO A 340 -7.79 1.27 -1.24
N SER A 341 -6.93 1.03 -2.22
CA SER A 341 -5.97 -0.09 -2.13
C SER A 341 -5.13 0.05 -0.86
N LYS A 342 -4.84 -1.08 -0.20
CA LYS A 342 -3.98 -1.08 0.96
C LYS A 342 -2.60 -0.51 0.63
N PRO A 343 -2.13 0.52 1.35
CA PRO A 343 -0.81 1.09 1.11
C PRO A 343 0.29 0.15 1.57
N THR A 344 1.46 0.27 0.94
CA THR A 344 2.67 -0.49 1.30
C THR A 344 3.82 0.46 1.57
N LYS A 345 4.82 -0.03 2.29
CA LYS A 345 6.02 0.73 2.63
C LYS A 345 7.27 -0.08 2.37
N GLU A 346 8.25 0.58 1.78
CA GLU A 346 9.58 0.06 1.52
C GLU A 346 10.63 1.06 2.00
N VAL A 347 11.89 0.61 2.10
CA VAL A 347 12.99 1.43 2.59
C VAL A 347 14.28 1.16 1.81
N PHE A 348 14.92 2.23 1.34
CA PHE A 348 16.05 2.18 0.43
C PHE A 348 17.23 3.02 0.92
N ASN A 349 18.44 2.73 0.46
CA ASN A 349 19.65 3.52 0.72
C ASN A 349 20.02 4.50 -0.40
N LYS A 350 19.16 4.64 -1.41
CA LYS A 350 19.36 5.51 -2.57
C LYS A 350 18.02 6.15 -2.94
N ALA A 351 18.04 7.43 -3.28
CA ALA A 351 16.87 8.16 -3.74
C ALA A 351 16.34 7.63 -5.08
N ASN A 352 15.03 7.76 -5.31
CA ASN A 352 14.37 7.57 -6.60
C ASN A 352 14.71 6.22 -7.26
N THR A 353 14.61 5.13 -6.49
CA THR A 353 14.88 3.77 -6.96
C THR A 353 13.86 2.77 -6.42
N GLU A 354 13.53 1.77 -7.22
CA GLU A 354 12.80 0.55 -6.78
C GLU A 354 13.68 -0.70 -6.94
N GLU A 355 14.98 -0.53 -7.19
CA GLU A 355 15.89 -1.64 -7.38
C GLU A 355 16.09 -2.43 -6.08
N ALA A 356 15.82 -3.74 -6.11
CA ALA A 356 15.92 -4.63 -4.96
C ALA A 356 17.32 -4.63 -4.29
N ALA A 357 18.39 -4.34 -5.05
CA ALA A 357 19.75 -4.22 -4.52
C ALA A 357 19.91 -3.07 -3.51
N HIS A 358 19.10 -2.02 -3.64
CA HIS A 358 19.11 -0.83 -2.79
C HIS A 358 18.11 -0.88 -1.63
N ASN A 359 17.20 -1.86 -1.63
CA ASN A 359 16.26 -2.07 -0.54
C ASN A 359 17.03 -2.54 0.71
N ILE A 360 16.81 -1.87 1.84
CA ILE A 360 17.50 -2.10 3.12
C ILE A 360 16.59 -2.56 4.25
N ASP A 361 15.37 -3.03 3.92
CA ASP A 361 14.46 -3.60 4.90
C ASP A 361 15.09 -4.81 5.59
N LYS A 362 15.05 -4.82 6.92
CA LYS A 362 15.63 -5.84 7.80
C LYS A 362 17.13 -6.07 7.60
N LYS A 363 17.87 -5.04 7.20
CA LYS A 363 19.34 -5.07 7.08
C LYS A 363 20.01 -4.23 8.16
N VAL A 364 21.24 -4.63 8.51
CA VAL A 364 22.15 -3.79 9.29
C VAL A 364 22.63 -2.66 8.38
N ILE A 365 22.55 -1.42 8.85
CA ILE A 365 23.02 -0.24 8.13
C ILE A 365 24.05 0.54 8.97
N PRO A 366 25.00 1.25 8.34
CA PRO A 366 25.92 2.13 9.04
C PRO A 366 25.19 3.31 9.70
N GLN A 367 25.69 3.77 10.86
CA GLN A 367 25.31 5.09 11.38
C GLN A 367 25.66 6.19 10.36
N GLY A 368 24.87 7.28 10.32
CA GLY A 368 25.09 8.36 9.35
C GLY A 368 24.60 8.07 7.92
N SER A 369 24.03 6.90 7.64
CA SER A 369 23.52 6.54 6.30
C SER A 369 22.27 7.34 5.91
N ASP A 370 22.14 7.62 4.62
CA ASP A 370 20.90 8.12 4.03
C ASP A 370 19.90 6.97 3.88
N VAL A 371 18.64 7.24 4.26
CA VAL A 371 17.54 6.27 4.26
C VAL A 371 16.33 6.92 3.61
N TYR A 372 15.74 6.24 2.63
CA TYR A 372 14.60 6.74 1.87
C TYR A 372 13.41 5.82 2.11
N TYR A 373 12.40 6.31 2.83
CA TYR A 373 11.14 5.59 2.99
C TYR A 373 10.25 5.84 1.78
N HIS A 374 9.77 4.78 1.15
CA HIS A 374 8.84 4.83 0.02
C HIS A 374 7.48 4.35 0.51
N ILE A 375 6.49 5.23 0.51
CA ILE A 375 5.11 4.91 0.91
C ILE A 375 4.27 4.87 -0.36
N HIS A 376 3.86 3.66 -0.74
CA HIS A 376 3.14 3.41 -1.98
C HIS A 376 1.64 3.49 -1.73
N GLN A 377 0.95 4.17 -2.64
CA GLN A 377 -0.50 4.24 -2.65
C GLN A 377 -1.01 4.27 -4.09
N LYS A 378 -1.87 3.31 -4.45
CA LYS A 378 -2.61 3.36 -5.71
C LYS A 378 -3.83 4.26 -5.54
N PHE A 379 -3.98 5.23 -6.43
CA PHE A 379 -5.21 5.99 -6.54
C PHE A 379 -6.24 5.17 -7.30
N ASP A 380 -7.47 5.16 -6.81
CA ASP A 380 -8.56 4.47 -7.47
C ASP A 380 -8.77 5.02 -8.89
N ALA A 381 -9.06 4.13 -9.84
CA ALA A 381 -9.45 4.56 -11.17
C ALA A 381 -10.87 5.16 -11.13
N LEU A 382 -11.03 6.35 -11.72
CA LEU A 382 -12.36 6.93 -11.97
C LEU A 382 -13.17 5.96 -12.84
N THR A 383 -14.49 5.90 -12.63
CA THR A 383 -15.47 4.98 -13.28
C THR A 383 -15.46 3.52 -12.84
N VAL A 384 -14.31 2.99 -12.42
CA VAL A 384 -14.15 1.56 -12.09
C VAL A 384 -14.15 1.35 -10.57
N ASN A 385 -13.34 2.15 -9.87
CA ASN A 385 -13.18 2.02 -8.43
C ASN A 385 -13.89 3.17 -7.71
N THR A 386 -13.65 4.41 -8.14
CA THR A 386 -14.22 5.62 -7.55
C THR A 386 -15.01 6.46 -8.56
N MET A 387 -16.07 7.13 -8.11
CA MET A 387 -16.93 7.98 -8.95
C MET A 387 -16.65 9.46 -8.76
N ASN A 388 -16.24 9.82 -7.55
CA ASN A 388 -15.86 11.17 -7.18
C ASN A 388 -14.34 11.26 -7.03
N LYS A 389 -13.82 12.44 -7.31
CA LYS A 389 -12.46 12.79 -6.91
C LYS A 389 -12.38 12.82 -5.38
N TYR A 390 -11.19 12.59 -4.87
CA TYR A 390 -10.93 12.62 -3.44
C TYR A 390 -10.89 14.08 -3.00
N LYS A 391 -11.63 14.42 -1.95
CA LYS A 391 -11.62 15.79 -1.40
C LYS A 391 -10.35 16.08 -0.58
N SER A 392 -9.65 15.05 -0.15
CA SER A 392 -8.32 15.15 0.44
C SER A 392 -7.58 13.83 0.29
N PHE A 393 -6.26 13.95 0.32
CA PHE A 393 -5.33 12.85 0.43
C PHE A 393 -4.20 13.27 1.36
N LYS A 394 -3.98 12.47 2.41
CA LYS A 394 -2.97 12.73 3.44
C LYS A 394 -2.18 11.46 3.72
N ILE A 395 -0.87 11.58 3.83
CA ILE A 395 0.01 10.53 4.34
C ILE A 395 0.69 11.04 5.61
N THR A 396 0.65 10.26 6.67
CA THR A 396 1.29 10.55 7.95
C THR A 396 2.30 9.46 8.29
N ASP A 397 3.51 9.84 8.67
CA ASP A 397 4.60 8.94 8.98
C ASP A 397 5.23 9.35 10.31
N THR A 398 5.20 8.45 11.30
CA THR A 398 5.85 8.70 12.59
C THR A 398 7.14 7.91 12.66
N PHE A 399 8.26 8.59 12.40
CA PHE A 399 9.57 7.95 12.37
C PHE A 399 10.20 7.83 13.77
N ASP A 400 11.15 6.91 13.90
CA ASP A 400 11.94 6.75 15.11
C ASP A 400 12.97 7.89 15.26
N SER A 401 12.58 8.94 15.99
CA SER A 401 13.43 10.12 16.23
C SER A 401 14.64 9.85 17.12
N LYS A 402 14.75 8.68 17.74
CA LYS A 402 15.99 8.27 18.43
C LYS A 402 17.08 7.91 17.42
N ASN A 403 16.71 7.33 16.28
CA ASN A 403 17.64 6.77 15.32
C ASN A 403 17.73 7.56 14.01
N PHE A 404 16.73 8.38 13.69
CA PHE A 404 16.66 9.13 12.44
C PHE A 404 16.32 10.60 12.66
N ASP A 405 16.88 11.45 11.80
CA ASP A 405 16.44 12.83 11.58
C ASP A 405 15.96 12.95 10.14
N MET A 406 14.88 13.70 9.91
CA MET A 406 14.44 14.01 8.54
C MET A 406 15.36 15.05 7.92
N VAL A 407 15.79 14.82 6.69
CA VAL A 407 16.70 15.73 5.98
C VAL A 407 15.94 17.01 5.59
N SER A 408 16.59 18.16 5.77
CA SER A 408 16.07 19.47 5.39
C SER A 408 17.19 20.39 4.92
N ASP A 409 16.89 21.27 3.97
CA ASP A 409 17.79 22.35 3.53
C ASP A 409 17.66 23.63 4.39
N GLY A 410 16.90 23.57 5.49
CA GLY A 410 16.60 24.69 6.38
C GLY A 410 15.37 25.51 5.97
N LYS A 411 14.80 25.28 4.78
CA LYS A 411 13.54 25.90 4.32
C LYS A 411 12.47 24.85 4.04
N ASN A 412 12.87 23.72 3.46
CA ASN A 412 12.01 22.62 3.06
C ASN A 412 12.58 21.31 3.60
N TYR A 413 11.70 20.36 3.88
CA TYR A 413 12.09 18.98 4.15
C TYR A 413 12.25 18.24 2.82
N ASP A 414 13.23 17.33 2.77
CA ASP A 414 13.51 16.55 1.59
C ASP A 414 12.54 15.36 1.48
N GLY A 415 11.47 15.59 0.75
CA GLY A 415 10.47 14.58 0.41
C GLY A 415 9.50 15.09 -0.64
N ALA A 416 8.96 14.17 -1.43
CA ALA A 416 7.99 14.51 -2.47
C ALA A 416 7.14 13.30 -2.85
N LEU A 417 5.96 13.58 -3.43
CA LEU A 417 5.12 12.58 -4.07
C LEU A 417 5.57 12.38 -5.52
N TRP A 418 5.81 11.13 -5.89
CA TRP A 418 6.29 10.74 -7.20
C TRP A 418 5.35 9.73 -7.86
N TYR A 419 5.45 9.62 -9.18
CA TYR A 419 5.04 8.44 -9.93
C TYR A 419 6.19 7.99 -10.83
N VAL A 420 6.19 6.71 -11.22
CA VAL A 420 7.20 6.12 -12.10
C VAL A 420 6.57 5.89 -13.47
N GLU A 421 7.17 6.46 -14.51
CA GLU A 421 6.77 6.25 -15.89
C GLU A 421 7.14 4.83 -16.36
N ALA A 422 6.52 4.36 -17.45
CA ALA A 422 6.78 3.01 -17.98
C ALA A 422 8.24 2.75 -18.38
N ASN A 423 9.03 3.81 -18.63
CA ASN A 423 10.46 3.75 -18.91
C ASN A 423 11.35 3.78 -17.66
N GLY A 424 10.76 3.75 -16.45
CA GLY A 424 11.47 3.81 -15.16
C GLY A 424 11.78 5.23 -14.66
N THR A 425 11.36 6.28 -15.37
CA THR A 425 11.64 7.66 -14.97
C THR A 425 10.74 8.11 -13.83
N TRP A 426 11.34 8.68 -12.79
CA TRP A 426 10.62 9.28 -11.67
C TRP A 426 10.18 10.71 -12.00
N LYS A 427 8.89 11.01 -11.82
CA LYS A 427 8.30 12.33 -12.03
C LYS A 427 7.58 12.79 -10.78
N LYS A 428 7.78 14.05 -10.40
CA LYS A 428 7.02 14.65 -9.30
C LYS A 428 5.55 14.70 -9.69
N ALA A 429 4.71 14.13 -8.85
CA ALA A 429 3.28 13.98 -9.10
C ALA A 429 2.50 15.26 -8.72
N ASP A 430 2.86 15.87 -7.60
CA ASP A 430 2.16 17.01 -7.03
C ASP A 430 3.15 18.13 -6.68
N THR A 431 3.17 19.17 -7.50
CA THR A 431 4.03 20.34 -7.29
C THR A 431 3.48 21.31 -6.25
N GLY A 432 2.19 21.21 -5.90
CA GLY A 432 1.53 22.05 -4.89
C GLY A 432 1.39 21.37 -3.53
N GLY A 433 1.73 20.08 -3.44
CA GLY A 433 1.62 19.28 -2.22
C GLY A 433 2.47 19.83 -1.09
N LYS A 434 1.96 19.72 0.14
CA LYS A 434 2.61 20.30 1.33
C LYS A 434 3.14 19.19 2.24
N LEU A 435 4.44 19.27 2.55
CA LEU A 435 5.11 18.42 3.52
C LEU A 435 5.38 19.22 4.80
N THR A 436 4.91 18.72 5.94
CA THR A 436 5.11 19.35 7.26
C THR A 436 5.64 18.34 8.26
N VAL A 437 6.48 18.79 9.18
CA VAL A 437 7.01 17.96 10.27
C VAL A 437 6.64 18.59 11.61
N SER A 438 6.07 17.80 12.50
CA SER A 438 5.78 18.20 13.88
C SER A 438 6.32 17.12 14.82
N GLY A 439 7.38 17.45 15.56
CA GLY A 439 8.13 16.46 16.34
C GLY A 439 8.72 15.38 15.41
N ASN A 440 8.39 14.12 15.67
CA ASN A 440 8.83 12.98 14.86
C ASN A 440 7.77 12.51 13.84
N THR A 441 6.77 13.35 13.54
CA THR A 441 5.70 13.00 12.61
C THR A 441 5.76 13.88 11.37
N VAL A 442 5.92 13.24 10.22
CA VAL A 442 5.81 13.83 8.89
C VAL A 442 4.37 13.72 8.43
N THR A 443 3.84 14.79 7.85
CA THR A 443 2.55 14.81 7.19
C THR A 443 2.71 15.39 5.79
N TYR A 444 2.36 14.59 4.79
CA TYR A 444 2.14 15.05 3.43
C TYR A 444 0.64 15.28 3.20
N THR A 445 0.28 16.42 2.62
CA THR A 445 -1.09 16.75 2.19
C THR A 445 -1.05 17.12 0.72
N ALA A 446 -1.84 16.44 -0.12
CA ALA A 446 -1.94 16.78 -1.53
C ALA A 446 -2.59 18.14 -1.79
N SER A 447 -2.25 18.76 -2.90
CA SER A 447 -2.89 19.99 -3.36
C SER A 447 -4.24 19.73 -4.04
N ASP A 448 -5.12 20.72 -3.99
CA ASP A 448 -6.41 20.67 -4.70
C ASP A 448 -6.20 20.44 -6.20
N SER A 449 -5.21 21.11 -6.81
CA SER A 449 -4.88 20.93 -8.23
C SER A 449 -4.50 19.50 -8.62
N PHE A 450 -3.86 18.77 -7.71
CA PHE A 450 -3.52 17.36 -7.92
C PHE A 450 -4.75 16.46 -7.81
N LEU A 451 -5.63 16.72 -6.83
CA LEU A 451 -6.85 15.97 -6.61
C LEU A 451 -7.91 16.24 -7.70
N ASP A 452 -7.97 17.46 -8.22
CA ASP A 452 -8.91 17.86 -9.27
C ASP A 452 -8.56 17.31 -10.65
N ASN A 453 -7.32 16.84 -10.85
CA ASN A 453 -6.88 16.33 -12.14
C ASN A 453 -7.27 14.86 -12.33
N ALA A 454 -8.24 14.60 -13.19
CA ALA A 454 -8.74 13.25 -13.50
C ALA A 454 -7.64 12.30 -14.05
N ALA A 455 -6.58 12.83 -14.67
CA ALA A 455 -5.47 12.01 -15.19
C ALA A 455 -4.64 11.35 -14.09
N ASN A 456 -4.78 11.79 -12.84
CA ASN A 456 -4.05 11.25 -11.69
C ASN A 456 -4.71 9.98 -11.10
N TYR A 457 -5.94 9.68 -11.48
CA TYR A 457 -6.69 8.53 -10.98
C TYR A 457 -6.28 7.24 -11.70
N GLY A 458 -6.29 6.11 -10.98
CA GLY A 458 -5.86 4.80 -11.50
C GLY A 458 -4.34 4.58 -11.54
N ARG A 459 -3.55 5.51 -10.98
CA ARG A 459 -2.08 5.46 -10.96
C ARG A 459 -1.53 5.07 -9.59
N ASP A 460 -0.31 4.54 -9.58
CA ASP A 460 0.47 4.26 -8.39
C ASP A 460 1.39 5.45 -8.05
N TYR A 461 1.34 5.90 -6.80
CA TYR A 461 2.15 7.00 -6.29
C TYR A 461 3.06 6.53 -5.17
N ILE A 462 4.19 7.23 -5.03
CA ILE A 462 5.23 6.95 -4.04
C ILE A 462 5.55 8.25 -3.32
N LEU A 463 5.19 8.36 -2.04
CA LEU A 463 5.76 9.41 -1.20
C LEU A 463 7.14 8.94 -0.75
N GLN A 464 8.18 9.59 -1.25
CA GLN A 464 9.55 9.38 -0.83
C GLN A 464 9.90 10.38 0.27
N LEU A 465 10.35 9.88 1.42
CA LEU A 465 10.84 10.68 2.55
C LEU A 465 12.33 10.41 2.78
N HIS A 466 13.16 11.44 2.80
CA HIS A 466 14.59 11.31 3.04
C HIS A 466 14.94 11.53 4.52
N MET A 467 15.55 10.51 5.10
CA MET A 467 15.99 10.45 6.49
C MET A 467 17.50 10.24 6.56
N LYS A 468 18.11 10.75 7.63
CA LYS A 468 19.51 10.51 7.98
C LYS A 468 19.58 9.71 9.26
N ALA A 469 20.27 8.56 9.23
CA ALA A 469 20.58 7.82 10.44
C ALA A 469 21.50 8.65 11.34
N LYS A 470 21.22 8.72 12.64
CA LYS A 470 22.07 9.44 13.59
C LYS A 470 23.39 8.73 13.80
N ASN A 471 24.41 9.49 14.22
CA ASN A 471 25.74 8.95 14.52
C ASN A 471 25.75 8.03 15.76
N ASP A 472 24.75 8.17 16.64
CA ASP A 472 24.53 7.37 17.84
C ASP A 472 23.35 6.40 17.72
N ALA A 473 22.84 6.19 16.49
CA ALA A 473 21.74 5.27 16.22
C ALA A 473 22.10 3.83 16.64
N LYS A 474 21.12 3.15 17.23
CA LYS A 474 21.28 1.82 17.84
C LYS A 474 19.97 1.03 17.89
N GLY A 475 20.12 -0.30 17.83
CA GLY A 475 19.03 -1.26 17.97
C GLY A 475 18.15 -1.35 16.73
N ILE A 476 16.87 -1.70 16.94
CA ILE A 476 15.86 -1.81 15.87
C ILE A 476 15.15 -0.46 15.70
N ALA A 477 15.01 -0.01 14.45
CA ALA A 477 14.20 1.15 14.10
C ALA A 477 13.04 0.73 13.16
N PRO A 478 11.86 0.41 13.71
CA PRO A 478 10.68 0.09 12.92
C PRO A 478 9.98 1.37 12.43
N ASN A 479 9.34 1.31 11.27
CA ASN A 479 8.56 2.41 10.75
C ASN A 479 7.27 1.96 10.04
N VAL A 480 6.17 2.68 10.29
CA VAL A 480 4.83 2.45 9.73
C VAL A 480 4.23 3.78 9.33
N ALA A 481 3.64 3.87 8.13
CA ALA A 481 2.90 5.04 7.69
C ALA A 481 1.39 4.79 7.75
N THR A 482 0.64 5.89 7.81
CA THR A 482 -0.82 5.92 7.74
C THR A 482 -1.23 6.76 6.54
N VAL A 483 -2.09 6.22 5.68
CA VAL A 483 -2.64 6.91 4.53
C VAL A 483 -4.12 7.16 4.78
N THR A 484 -4.59 8.38 4.51
CA THR A 484 -5.96 8.81 4.74
C THR A 484 -6.53 9.49 3.49
N PHE A 485 -7.73 9.07 3.09
CA PHE A 485 -8.55 9.68 2.03
C PHE A 485 -9.83 10.27 2.61
N ASN A 486 -10.34 11.38 2.04
CA ASN A 486 -11.66 11.92 2.40
C ASN A 486 -12.82 11.14 1.74
N ASN A 487 -13.62 10.48 2.59
CA ASN A 487 -15.10 10.48 2.63
C ASN A 487 -15.65 9.54 3.73
N ASP A 488 -14.80 8.87 4.53
CA ASP A 488 -15.26 8.03 5.64
C ASP A 488 -14.20 7.91 6.76
N PRO A 489 -14.43 8.48 7.96
CA PRO A 489 -13.51 8.41 9.10
C PRO A 489 -13.19 6.99 9.57
N ASN A 490 -14.00 5.98 9.22
CA ASN A 490 -13.84 4.61 9.69
C ASN A 490 -13.25 3.65 8.64
N LYS A 491 -13.02 4.13 7.41
CA LYS A 491 -12.64 3.31 6.25
C LYS A 491 -11.58 3.94 5.34
N GLY A 492 -11.46 5.28 5.33
CA GLY A 492 -10.48 6.00 4.50
C GLY A 492 -9.05 5.97 5.03
N THR A 493 -8.82 5.46 6.25
CA THR A 493 -7.51 5.47 6.91
C THR A 493 -6.92 4.06 7.00
N GLN A 494 -5.75 3.86 6.42
CA GLN A 494 -5.08 2.56 6.36
C GLN A 494 -3.61 2.67 6.76
N LYS A 495 -3.08 1.61 7.36
CA LYS A 495 -1.66 1.51 7.73
C LYS A 495 -0.90 0.66 6.72
N THR A 496 0.35 1.03 6.47
CA THR A 496 1.29 0.21 5.71
C THR A 496 1.72 -1.02 6.50
N ASN A 497 2.47 -1.92 5.86
CA ASN A 497 3.35 -2.84 6.59
C ASN A 497 4.41 -2.08 7.40
N THR A 498 5.00 -2.78 8.37
CA THR A 498 6.20 -2.33 9.10
C THR A 498 7.43 -2.65 8.28
N VAL A 499 8.29 -1.65 8.10
CA VAL A 499 9.68 -1.81 7.64
C VAL A 499 10.62 -1.56 8.81
N GLU A 500 11.81 -2.14 8.78
CA GLU A 500 12.78 -2.06 9.87
C GLU A 500 14.21 -1.89 9.34
N ASN A 501 15.02 -1.11 10.04
CA ASN A 501 16.47 -1.12 9.88
C ASN A 501 17.14 -1.46 11.21
N TYR A 502 18.34 -2.05 11.14
CA TYR A 502 19.15 -2.41 12.30
C TYR A 502 20.47 -1.63 12.28
N PHE A 503 21.02 -1.31 13.44
CA PHE A 503 22.27 -0.56 13.54
C PHE A 503 23.39 -1.41 14.12
N SER A 504 24.57 -1.33 13.51
CA SER A 504 25.75 -2.07 13.96
C SER A 504 26.19 -1.61 15.36
N LEU A 505 26.54 -2.58 16.20
CA LEU A 505 27.12 -2.34 17.52
C LEU A 505 28.55 -1.85 17.40
N LYS A 506 28.96 -0.98 18.34
CA LYS A 506 30.30 -0.40 18.36
C LYS A 506 31.30 -1.40 18.98
N PRO A 507 32.35 -1.83 18.24
CA PRO A 507 33.41 -2.64 18.82
C PRO A 507 34.31 -1.80 19.73
N ASN A 508 35.07 -2.47 20.60
CA ASN A 508 36.02 -1.88 21.52
C ASN A 508 37.41 -2.52 21.35
N LYS A 509 38.46 -1.75 21.60
CA LYS A 509 39.85 -2.20 21.59
C LYS A 509 40.53 -1.87 22.90
N LYS A 510 41.39 -2.78 23.35
CA LYS A 510 42.29 -2.62 24.50
C LYS A 510 43.70 -3.02 24.13
N VAL A 511 44.66 -2.54 24.89
CA VAL A 511 46.07 -2.97 24.82
C VAL A 511 46.55 -3.30 26.22
N GLU A 512 47.10 -4.49 26.40
CA GLU A 512 47.48 -5.01 27.71
C GLU A 512 48.93 -5.50 27.72
N GLN A 513 49.58 -5.36 28.88
CA GLN A 513 50.86 -6.01 29.20
C GLN A 513 50.70 -6.72 30.54
N ASP A 514 51.04 -8.02 30.59
CA ASP A 514 50.87 -8.87 31.77
C ASP A 514 49.45 -8.82 32.37
N GLY A 515 48.43 -8.75 31.50
CA GLY A 515 47.02 -8.68 31.88
C GLY A 515 46.57 -7.33 32.46
N LYS A 516 47.38 -6.29 32.35
CA LYS A 516 47.03 -4.92 32.77
C LYS A 516 46.89 -4.01 31.57
N ASP A 517 45.86 -3.18 31.57
CA ASP A 517 45.66 -2.14 30.56
C ASP A 517 46.84 -1.16 30.54
N VAL A 518 47.39 -0.94 29.36
CA VAL A 518 48.53 -0.05 29.12
C VAL A 518 48.20 1.07 28.12
N ASP A 519 46.92 1.26 27.78
CA ASP A 519 46.46 2.39 26.99
C ASP A 519 46.82 3.72 27.69
N GLY A 520 47.38 4.67 26.95
CA GLY A 520 47.82 5.97 27.45
C GLY A 520 49.20 5.99 28.15
N ARG A 521 50.00 4.93 28.07
CA ARG A 521 51.38 4.92 28.61
C ARG A 521 52.37 5.70 27.74
N ASN A 522 52.29 7.04 27.71
CA ASN A 522 53.04 7.89 26.76
C ASN A 522 53.59 9.22 27.33
N ASP A 523 54.48 9.19 28.33
CA ASP A 523 55.35 10.29 28.85
C ASP A 523 54.92 11.80 28.87
N GLY A 524 53.67 12.20 28.62
CA GLY A 524 53.24 13.60 28.62
C GLY A 524 51.76 13.82 28.25
N LYS A 525 51.18 14.95 28.72
CA LYS A 525 49.71 15.28 28.73
C LYS A 525 48.93 14.79 27.50
N LYS A 526 47.73 14.19 27.66
CA LYS A 526 46.69 14.52 28.68
C LYS A 526 45.94 13.26 29.16
N GLY A 527 45.97 13.01 30.48
CA GLY A 527 45.20 11.93 31.12
C GLY A 527 45.64 11.65 32.56
N THR A 528 46.66 10.80 32.71
CA THR A 528 47.46 10.63 33.95
C THR A 528 48.68 9.77 33.57
N PRO A 529 49.93 10.16 33.87
CA PRO A 529 51.10 9.52 33.31
C PRO A 529 51.42 8.19 33.99
N THR A 530 51.25 7.09 33.27
CA THR A 530 51.96 5.83 33.51
C THR A 530 53.20 5.83 32.59
N ALA A 531 54.37 5.51 33.15
CA ALA A 531 55.65 5.54 32.42
C ALA A 531 55.55 4.76 31.09
N PRO A 532 56.22 5.17 30.00
CA PRO A 532 56.25 4.43 28.74
C PRO A 532 56.62 2.96 28.91
N LEU A 533 56.27 2.16 27.90
CA LEU A 533 56.67 0.77 27.82
C LEU A 533 58.16 0.65 27.48
N ASN A 534 58.80 -0.43 27.90
CA ASN A 534 60.18 -0.68 27.51
C ASN A 534 60.24 -1.02 26.01
N ALA A 535 61.28 -0.51 25.34
CA ALA A 535 61.64 -0.91 23.98
C ALA A 535 61.79 -2.44 23.84
N GLY A 536 61.25 -3.00 22.76
CA GLY A 536 61.26 -4.44 22.48
C GLY A 536 60.35 -5.31 23.37
N SER A 537 59.54 -4.72 24.25
CA SER A 537 58.59 -5.46 25.09
C SER A 537 57.39 -5.97 24.29
N GLU A 538 56.76 -7.03 24.79
CA GLU A 538 55.55 -7.60 24.19
C GLU A 538 54.30 -6.95 24.81
N VAL A 539 53.33 -6.62 23.95
CA VAL A 539 51.99 -6.14 24.33
C VAL A 539 50.94 -6.97 23.59
N GLN A 540 49.80 -7.18 24.22
CA GLN A 540 48.64 -7.85 23.63
C GLN A 540 47.59 -6.82 23.24
N TYR A 541 47.08 -6.91 22.02
CA TYR A 541 45.92 -6.15 21.58
C TYR A 541 44.69 -7.04 21.62
N LEU A 542 43.59 -6.51 22.16
CA LEU A 542 42.32 -7.21 22.33
C LEU A 542 41.24 -6.41 21.60
N VAL A 543 40.66 -7.00 20.56
CA VAL A 543 39.58 -6.41 19.76
C VAL A 543 38.29 -7.15 20.08
N ILE A 544 37.34 -6.45 20.69
CA ILE A 544 36.11 -7.00 21.24
C ILE A 544 34.92 -6.51 20.43
N GLN A 545 34.10 -7.41 19.92
CA GLN A 545 32.84 -7.10 19.26
C GLN A 545 31.71 -7.89 19.91
N LYS A 546 30.77 -7.14 20.50
CA LYS A 546 29.51 -7.69 21.00
C LYS A 546 28.59 -8.02 19.82
N TRP A 547 27.99 -9.20 19.82
CA TRP A 547 26.96 -9.58 18.86
C TRP A 547 25.62 -8.93 19.22
N HIS A 548 24.76 -8.80 18.22
CA HIS A 548 23.39 -8.36 18.39
C HIS A 548 22.62 -9.36 19.27
N THR A 549 21.61 -8.87 19.98
CA THR A 549 20.63 -9.71 20.67
C THR A 549 19.30 -9.69 19.92
N LYS A 550 18.75 -10.88 19.62
CA LYS A 550 17.45 -11.03 18.94
C LYS A 550 16.33 -10.34 19.74
N GLY A 551 15.47 -9.59 19.05
CA GLY A 551 14.36 -8.86 19.63
C GLY A 551 14.75 -7.58 20.36
N VAL A 552 16.04 -7.30 20.50
CA VAL A 552 16.58 -6.08 21.12
C VAL A 552 17.26 -5.23 20.05
N ASP A 553 18.25 -5.81 19.36
CA ASP A 553 19.04 -5.10 18.36
C ASP A 553 18.70 -5.50 16.92
N ILE A 554 18.18 -6.72 16.74
CA ILE A 554 17.92 -7.31 15.42
C ILE A 554 16.77 -8.33 15.50
N ALA A 555 16.03 -8.55 14.41
CA ALA A 555 15.00 -9.59 14.37
C ALA A 555 15.52 -10.98 13.93
N SER A 556 16.64 -11.03 13.20
CA SER A 556 17.26 -12.26 12.70
C SER A 556 17.76 -13.15 13.85
N ASP A 557 17.72 -14.47 13.63
CA ASP A 557 18.29 -15.46 14.55
C ASP A 557 19.81 -15.55 14.44
N HIS A 558 20.36 -15.28 13.26
CA HIS A 558 21.76 -15.53 12.91
C HIS A 558 22.34 -14.42 12.03
N TYR A 559 23.66 -14.26 12.10
CA TYR A 559 24.43 -13.56 11.07
C TYR A 559 24.67 -14.47 9.87
N LYS A 560 24.83 -13.85 8.69
CA LYS A 560 25.37 -14.46 7.48
C LYS A 560 26.86 -14.20 7.35
N GLN A 561 27.35 -13.06 7.87
CA GLN A 561 28.74 -12.66 7.77
C GLN A 561 29.21 -11.91 9.02
N PHE A 562 30.41 -12.27 9.49
CA PHE A 562 31.07 -11.65 10.63
C PHE A 562 32.59 -11.71 10.49
N SER A 563 33.28 -10.59 10.73
CA SER A 563 34.74 -10.57 10.79
C SER A 563 35.28 -9.50 11.75
N ILE A 564 36.49 -9.73 12.23
CA ILE A 564 37.28 -8.76 13.00
C ILE A 564 38.65 -8.65 12.34
N GLN A 565 39.12 -7.42 12.12
CA GLN A 565 40.40 -7.15 11.52
C GLN A 565 41.16 -6.02 12.21
N ASP A 566 42.49 -6.13 12.22
CA ASP A 566 43.40 -5.19 12.85
C ASP A 566 44.58 -4.89 11.90
N PRO A 567 44.64 -3.67 11.33
CA PRO A 567 45.84 -3.22 10.63
C PRO A 567 46.93 -2.92 11.68
N VAL A 568 47.87 -3.84 11.84
CA VAL A 568 48.96 -3.73 12.82
C VAL A 568 49.84 -2.53 12.48
N GLU A 569 49.88 -1.55 13.38
CA GLU A 569 50.64 -0.30 13.23
C GLU A 569 52.08 -0.58 12.78
N ALA A 570 52.60 0.25 11.86
CA ALA A 570 53.83 0.00 11.12
C ALA A 570 55.09 -0.17 11.99
N ARG A 571 55.17 0.52 13.13
CA ARG A 571 56.30 0.51 14.07
C ARG A 571 56.27 -0.70 15.01
N LEU A 572 55.13 -1.38 15.12
CA LEU A 572 55.02 -2.61 15.90
C LEU A 572 55.50 -3.81 15.09
N THR A 573 55.97 -4.86 15.75
CA THR A 573 56.26 -6.14 15.07
C THR A 573 55.27 -7.21 15.52
N TYR A 574 54.39 -7.66 14.64
CA TYR A 574 53.45 -8.75 14.94
C TYR A 574 54.22 -10.03 15.30
N LYS A 575 53.83 -10.69 16.39
CA LYS A 575 54.37 -12.00 16.77
C LYS A 575 53.54 -13.08 16.08
N GLU A 576 54.09 -13.65 15.02
CA GLU A 576 53.43 -14.69 14.24
C GLU A 576 53.00 -15.87 15.14
N GLY A 577 51.79 -16.39 14.88
CA GLY A 577 51.19 -17.46 15.68
C GLY A 577 50.65 -17.05 17.06
N SER A 578 50.76 -15.77 17.45
CA SER A 578 50.21 -15.28 18.73
C SER A 578 48.71 -15.01 18.73
N ALA A 579 48.11 -14.98 17.53
CA ALA A 579 46.72 -14.55 17.38
C ALA A 579 45.74 -15.68 17.66
N ARG A 580 44.65 -15.38 18.38
CA ARG A 580 43.54 -16.30 18.67
C ARG A 580 42.24 -15.55 18.86
N VAL A 581 41.12 -16.24 18.74
CA VAL A 581 39.78 -15.68 18.96
C VAL A 581 39.05 -16.43 20.07
N ILE A 582 38.48 -15.69 21.01
CA ILE A 582 37.77 -16.22 22.18
C ILE A 582 36.31 -15.78 22.14
N ASP A 583 35.39 -16.70 22.41
CA ASP A 583 34.03 -16.37 22.83
C ASP A 583 34.08 -16.04 24.31
N MET A 584 34.01 -14.74 24.66
CA MET A 584 34.13 -14.27 26.03
C MET A 584 32.96 -14.71 26.92
N SER A 585 31.83 -15.07 26.32
CA SER A 585 30.66 -15.54 27.06
C SER A 585 30.82 -16.95 27.59
N THR A 586 31.61 -17.79 26.90
CA THR A 586 31.92 -19.15 27.34
C THR A 586 33.37 -19.35 27.78
N GLY A 587 34.25 -18.39 27.49
CA GLY A 587 35.71 -18.50 27.68
C GLY A 587 36.39 -19.48 26.72
N LYS A 588 35.71 -19.91 25.64
CA LYS A 588 36.21 -20.95 24.72
C LYS A 588 37.06 -20.30 23.62
N ASP A 589 38.20 -20.91 23.29
CA ASP A 589 38.93 -20.59 22.06
C ASP A 589 38.12 -21.09 20.84
N ILE A 590 37.76 -20.15 19.98
CA ILE A 590 36.97 -20.37 18.76
C ILE A 590 37.76 -20.03 17.51
N THR A 591 39.09 -19.97 17.59
CA THR A 591 39.94 -19.61 16.44
C THR A 591 39.65 -20.49 15.22
N SER A 592 39.42 -21.80 15.45
CA SER A 592 39.11 -22.80 14.41
C SER A 592 37.67 -22.74 13.89
N GLU A 593 36.78 -21.96 14.51
CA GLU A 593 35.40 -21.75 14.05
C GLU A 593 35.32 -20.69 12.92
N GLY A 594 36.48 -20.23 12.44
CA GLY A 594 36.66 -19.29 11.36
C GLY A 594 38.03 -19.42 10.71
N THR A 595 38.39 -18.45 9.88
CA THR A 595 39.69 -18.39 9.20
C THR A 595 40.48 -17.20 9.73
N LEU A 596 41.62 -17.47 10.37
CA LEU A 596 42.57 -16.47 10.85
C LEU A 596 43.71 -16.30 9.84
N THR A 597 43.96 -15.07 9.40
CA THR A 597 45.01 -14.75 8.43
C THR A 597 45.77 -13.49 8.83
N TYR A 598 47.06 -13.44 8.50
CA TYR A 598 47.87 -12.22 8.56
C TYR A 598 48.42 -11.93 7.17
N ASP A 599 47.99 -10.84 6.57
CA ASP A 599 48.58 -10.32 5.33
C ASP A 599 49.79 -9.45 5.70
N SER A 600 51.00 -9.93 5.39
CA SER A 600 52.24 -9.21 5.71
C SER A 600 52.46 -7.97 4.85
N ASN A 601 51.89 -7.91 3.64
CA ASN A 601 51.97 -6.75 2.76
C ASN A 601 51.07 -5.62 3.26
N LEU A 602 49.83 -5.96 3.63
CA LEU A 602 48.86 -5.03 4.21
C LEU A 602 49.03 -4.84 5.71
N ARG A 603 49.92 -5.61 6.34
CA ARG A 603 50.13 -5.73 7.79
C ARG A 603 48.81 -5.92 8.56
N THR A 604 47.86 -6.65 7.98
CA THR A 604 46.50 -6.76 8.51
C THR A 604 46.25 -8.17 9.02
N LEU A 605 45.92 -8.26 10.31
CA LEU A 605 45.41 -9.48 10.92
C LEU A 605 43.89 -9.52 10.74
N LYS A 606 43.33 -10.61 10.22
CA LYS A 606 41.89 -10.77 10.00
C LYS A 606 41.43 -12.14 10.49
N TRP A 607 40.34 -12.16 11.24
CA TRP A 607 39.55 -13.35 11.52
C TRP A 607 38.15 -13.23 10.91
N GLU A 608 37.74 -14.23 10.16
CA GLU A 608 36.42 -14.30 9.52
C GLU A 608 35.71 -15.57 9.98
N ALA A 609 34.52 -15.43 10.56
CA ALA A 609 33.76 -16.56 11.09
C ALA A 609 33.26 -17.47 9.96
N SER A 610 33.25 -18.77 10.20
CA SER A 610 32.69 -19.74 9.24
C SER A 610 31.16 -19.66 9.19
N ALA A 611 30.59 -19.98 8.03
CA ALA A 611 29.12 -20.06 7.88
C ALA A 611 28.49 -21.07 8.85
N ASP A 612 29.17 -22.18 9.13
CA ASP A 612 28.78 -23.19 10.12
C ASP A 612 28.69 -22.61 11.53
N PHE A 613 29.68 -21.82 11.94
CA PHE A 613 29.67 -21.17 13.24
C PHE A 613 28.51 -20.16 13.33
N LEU A 614 28.31 -19.33 12.31
CA LEU A 614 27.25 -18.31 12.32
C LEU A 614 25.85 -18.91 12.32
N SER A 615 25.62 -19.99 11.58
CA SER A 615 24.31 -20.66 11.50
C SER A 615 23.96 -21.47 12.76
N LYS A 616 24.94 -21.92 13.55
CA LYS A 616 24.70 -22.67 14.80
C LYS A 616 24.50 -21.76 16.02
N ASN A 617 25.00 -20.53 15.96
CA ASN A 617 25.00 -19.64 17.12
C ASN A 617 23.94 -18.55 16.97
N LEU A 618 23.01 -18.52 17.92
CA LEU A 618 21.97 -17.50 17.99
C LEU A 618 22.57 -16.14 18.36
N LEU A 619 21.90 -15.09 17.91
CA LEU A 619 22.18 -13.71 18.31
C LEU A 619 21.68 -13.47 19.74
N ASP A 620 22.52 -13.82 20.72
CA ASP A 620 22.24 -13.80 22.16
C ASP A 620 22.99 -12.68 22.91
N GLY A 621 23.72 -11.82 22.20
CA GLY A 621 24.51 -10.76 22.80
C GLY A 621 25.92 -11.16 23.24
N ARG A 622 26.42 -12.35 22.83
CA ARG A 622 27.80 -12.79 23.14
C ARG A 622 28.88 -11.82 22.69
N GLU A 623 30.05 -11.90 23.29
CA GLU A 623 31.20 -11.06 22.95
C GLU A 623 32.32 -11.90 22.33
N ILE A 624 32.72 -11.54 21.11
CA ILE A 624 33.82 -12.19 20.40
C ILE A 624 35.06 -11.32 20.49
N GLN A 625 36.18 -11.91 20.92
CA GLN A 625 37.44 -11.20 21.14
C GLN A 625 38.57 -11.79 20.31
N LEU A 626 39.14 -10.99 19.41
CA LEU A 626 40.42 -11.28 18.75
C LEU A 626 41.56 -10.77 19.62
N ILE A 627 42.53 -11.64 19.92
CA ILE A 627 43.71 -11.33 20.73
C ILE A 627 44.95 -11.56 19.85
N PHE A 628 45.94 -10.67 19.89
CA PHE A 628 47.24 -10.92 19.28
C PHE A 628 48.36 -10.17 19.99
N THR A 629 49.59 -10.67 19.88
CA THR A 629 50.77 -10.05 20.47
C THR A 629 51.57 -9.28 19.43
N ALA A 630 52.05 -8.10 19.80
CA ALA A 630 53.04 -7.35 19.04
C ALA A 630 54.20 -6.90 19.94
N LYS A 631 55.39 -6.77 19.35
CA LYS A 631 56.58 -6.21 19.99
C LYS A 631 56.66 -4.71 19.74
N THR A 632 56.98 -3.95 20.79
CA THR A 632 57.24 -2.53 20.69
C THR A 632 58.55 -2.26 19.92
N PRO A 633 58.67 -1.09 19.25
CA PRO A 633 59.91 -0.70 18.57
C PRO A 633 61.10 -0.61 19.54
N LEU A 634 62.31 -0.68 18.98
CA LEU A 634 63.56 -0.55 19.76
C LEU A 634 63.92 0.92 20.06
N GLN A 635 63.29 1.86 19.37
CA GLN A 635 63.51 3.30 19.52
C GLN A 635 62.41 3.95 20.37
N SER A 636 62.69 5.15 20.87
CA SER A 636 61.69 5.93 21.60
C SER A 636 60.55 6.36 20.67
N GLU A 637 59.32 6.12 21.10
CA GLU A 637 58.10 6.47 20.37
C GLU A 637 57.07 7.00 21.35
N LYS A 638 56.43 8.14 21.07
CA LYS A 638 55.50 8.74 22.02
C LYS A 638 54.04 8.39 21.76
N ASN A 639 53.64 8.16 20.50
CA ASN A 639 52.23 7.90 20.16
C ASN A 639 52.16 6.82 19.09
N ILE A 640 52.05 5.56 19.52
CA ILE A 640 51.73 4.43 18.66
C ILE A 640 50.24 4.17 18.80
N ASP A 641 49.48 4.67 17.83
CA ASP A 641 48.03 4.55 17.78
C ASP A 641 47.63 3.29 17.02
N ASN A 642 46.69 2.52 17.57
CA ASN A 642 46.18 1.33 16.90
C ASN A 642 44.64 1.30 16.96
N GLN A 643 43.99 0.99 15.84
CA GLN A 643 42.54 0.95 15.71
C GLN A 643 42.12 -0.25 14.85
N ALA A 644 41.14 -1.00 15.31
CA ALA A 644 40.63 -2.18 14.62
C ALA A 644 39.28 -1.90 13.95
N VAL A 645 38.81 -2.85 13.15
CA VAL A 645 37.52 -2.84 12.49
C VAL A 645 36.83 -4.17 12.74
N ALA A 646 35.55 -4.14 13.05
CA ALA A 646 34.68 -5.31 13.02
C ALA A 646 33.57 -5.10 11.98
N ALA A 647 33.21 -6.15 11.27
CA ALA A 647 32.18 -6.11 10.24
C ALA A 647 31.09 -7.15 10.49
N VAL A 648 29.83 -6.72 10.35
CA VAL A 648 28.61 -7.54 10.45
C VAL A 648 27.77 -7.27 9.21
N GLU A 649 27.37 -8.30 8.45
CA GLU A 649 26.55 -8.15 7.24
C GLU A 649 27.10 -7.13 6.21
N ASN A 650 28.43 -7.06 6.04
CA ASN A 650 29.16 -6.05 5.24
C ASN A 650 29.17 -4.62 5.79
N VAL A 651 28.60 -4.37 6.97
CA VAL A 651 28.72 -3.07 7.66
C VAL A 651 29.89 -3.10 8.61
N SER A 652 30.89 -2.26 8.34
CA SER A 652 32.12 -2.17 9.13
C SER A 652 32.08 -1.00 10.12
N ASN A 653 32.43 -1.28 11.37
CA ASN A 653 32.59 -0.28 12.43
C ASN A 653 34.00 -0.31 13.01
N LYS A 654 34.55 0.88 13.27
CA LYS A 654 35.86 1.05 13.89
C LYS A 654 35.76 0.98 15.41
N THR A 655 36.80 0.45 16.05
CA THR A 655 36.97 0.54 17.51
C THR A 655 37.32 1.96 17.95
N ASN A 656 37.41 2.21 19.25
CA ASN A 656 38.26 3.28 19.77
C ASN A 656 39.73 3.09 19.31
N VAL A 657 40.47 4.20 19.29
CA VAL A 657 41.93 4.20 19.13
C VAL A 657 42.53 3.93 20.51
N VAL A 658 43.49 3.01 20.58
CA VAL A 658 44.36 2.83 21.76
C VAL A 658 45.75 3.36 21.44
N THR A 659 46.42 3.95 22.40
CA THR A 659 47.71 4.63 22.22
C THR A 659 48.72 4.15 23.25
N ILE A 660 49.91 3.75 22.79
CA ILE A 660 51.03 3.43 23.68
C ILE A 660 52.27 4.27 23.33
N GLY A 661 53.11 4.51 24.32
CA GLY A 661 54.45 5.07 24.17
C GLY A 661 55.53 4.06 24.61
N VAL A 662 56.73 4.24 24.08
CA VAL A 662 57.87 3.34 24.22
C VAL A 662 59.13 4.16 24.49
N ASP A 663 59.93 3.72 25.46
CA ASP A 663 61.25 4.31 25.75
C ASP A 663 62.31 3.19 25.79
N PRO A 664 63.46 3.34 25.10
CA PRO A 664 64.61 2.49 25.32
C PRO A 664 65.12 2.67 26.75
N ASN A 665 64.84 1.67 27.59
CA ASN A 665 65.41 1.58 28.92
C ASN A 665 66.89 1.21 28.79
N LEU A 666 67.71 2.18 28.38
CA LEU A 666 69.16 2.04 28.32
C LEU A 666 69.66 1.92 29.77
N PRO A 667 70.42 0.87 30.13
CA PRO A 667 71.12 0.88 31.40
C PRO A 667 71.98 2.14 31.44
N GLN A 668 71.81 2.97 32.48
CA GLN A 668 72.68 4.11 32.69
C GLN A 668 74.12 3.59 32.73
N VAL A 669 74.94 4.02 31.77
CA VAL A 669 76.38 3.84 31.86
C VAL A 669 76.83 4.70 33.05
N ILE A 670 76.98 4.07 34.22
CA ILE A 670 77.71 4.67 35.34
C ILE A 670 79.17 4.71 34.90
N VAL A 671 79.60 5.83 34.33
CA VAL A 671 81.02 6.11 34.16
C VAL A 671 81.58 6.35 35.56
N PRO A 672 82.53 5.53 36.07
CA PRO A 672 83.19 5.85 37.32
C PRO A 672 83.93 7.19 37.13
N ARG A 673 83.61 8.17 37.99
CA ARG A 673 84.33 9.46 38.08
C ARG A 673 85.76 9.24 38.59
N THR A 674 86.65 8.64 37.80
CA THR A 674 88.09 8.58 38.13
C THR A 674 89.01 8.70 36.91
N GLY A 675 88.52 9.13 35.74
CA GLY A 675 89.37 9.26 34.53
C GLY A 675 89.76 10.68 34.12
N SER A 676 89.05 11.72 34.58
CA SER A 676 89.07 13.02 33.91
C SER A 676 90.18 13.98 34.36
N THR A 677 90.77 13.79 35.54
CA THR A 677 91.83 14.69 36.04
C THR A 677 93.21 14.34 35.47
N HIS A 678 93.51 13.06 35.21
CA HIS A 678 94.83 12.68 34.67
C HIS A 678 95.03 13.11 33.21
N LEU A 679 94.00 13.01 32.36
CA LEU A 679 94.09 13.40 30.96
C LEU A 679 94.26 14.92 30.79
N VAL A 680 93.54 15.73 31.58
CA VAL A 680 93.70 17.19 31.58
C VAL A 680 95.07 17.59 32.14
N THR A 681 95.56 16.92 33.18
CA THR A 681 96.88 17.23 33.76
C THR A 681 98.01 16.85 32.79
N ILE A 682 97.91 15.72 32.08
CA ILE A 682 98.91 15.31 31.08
C ILE A 682 98.92 16.27 29.87
N LEU A 683 97.75 16.72 29.42
CA LEU A 683 97.65 17.71 28.34
C LEU A 683 98.25 19.06 28.73
N VAL A 684 97.97 19.54 29.95
CA VAL A 684 98.52 20.81 30.45
C VAL A 684 100.03 20.72 30.68
N VAL A 685 100.53 19.61 31.25
CA VAL A 685 101.97 19.41 31.46
C VAL A 685 102.72 19.27 30.13
N SER A 686 102.13 18.58 29.14
CA SER A 686 102.73 18.47 27.80
C SER A 686 102.78 19.82 27.08
N LEU A 687 101.75 20.67 27.25
CA LEU A 687 101.73 22.02 26.70
C LEU A 687 102.78 22.91 27.37
N VAL A 688 102.95 22.81 28.69
CA VAL A 688 103.97 23.57 29.45
C VAL A 688 105.39 23.14 29.08
N LEU A 689 105.63 21.84 28.89
CA LEU A 689 106.93 21.32 28.43
C LEU A 689 107.25 21.76 27.00
N LEU A 690 106.25 21.85 26.11
CA LEU A 690 106.44 22.35 24.74
C LEU A 690 106.79 23.86 24.72
N VAL A 691 106.18 24.65 25.62
CA VAL A 691 106.48 26.08 25.80
C VAL A 691 107.87 26.30 26.41
N LEU A 692 108.29 25.47 27.36
CA LEU A 692 109.63 25.53 27.95
C LEU A 692 110.73 25.09 26.97
N ALA A 693 110.46 24.10 26.11
CA ALA A 693 111.38 23.67 25.06
C ALA A 693 111.57 24.74 23.97
N THR A 694 110.50 25.47 23.63
CA THR A 694 110.57 26.60 22.68
C THR A 694 111.28 27.82 23.27
N LEU A 695 111.09 28.12 24.57
CA LEU A 695 111.86 29.16 25.27
C LEU A 695 113.36 28.81 25.40
N SER A 696 113.69 27.53 25.63
CA SER A 696 115.08 27.05 25.70
C SER A 696 115.78 27.13 24.34
N TYR A 697 115.07 26.88 23.24
CA TYR A 697 115.59 27.05 21.88
C TYR A 697 115.82 28.52 21.50
N VAL A 698 115.00 29.44 22.03
CA VAL A 698 115.19 30.90 21.82
C VAL A 698 116.36 31.44 22.66
N ALA A 699 116.54 30.98 23.90
CA ALA A 699 117.67 31.38 24.75
C ALA A 699 119.04 30.84 24.26
N LEU A 700 119.07 29.71 23.55
CA LEU A 700 120.29 29.18 22.91
C LEU A 700 120.62 29.86 21.56
N LYS A 701 119.69 30.64 20.99
CA LYS A 701 119.89 31.40 19.74
C LYS A 701 120.28 32.87 19.97
N PHE A 702 120.19 33.36 21.21
CA PHE A 702 120.58 34.70 21.66
C PHE A 702 121.17 34.59 23.08
N ASN A 703 122.44 34.25 23.25
CA ASN A 703 123.45 35.30 23.52
C ASN A 703 123.26 36.59 22.74
#